data_AF-A0A2V7G6H4-F1
#
_entry.id   AF-A0A2V7G6H4-F1
#
_cell.length_a   1.000
_cell.length_b   1.000
_cell.length_c   1.000
_cell.angle_alpha   90.00
_cell.angle_beta   90.00
_cell.angle_gamma   90.00
#
_symmetry.space_group_name_H-M   'P 1'
#
loop_
_entity.id
_entity.type
_entity.pdbx_description
1 polymer ?
#
loop_
_entity_poly.entity_id
_entity_poly.type
_entity_poly.pdbx_seq_one_letter_code
_entity_poly.pdbx_strand_id
1 'polypeptide(L)'
;MRDYRGEVKSLELLNRLVQAALPAGLRAAPVETLFNRDVYFDAPDRTLRRRGVTCRFRTRIDDRRLLTLRVEPGPGDVGPPQLYEAEVAELDEASALAGSSDPARRLRALIDPQLLTSRIEFETERRRRRSRPRWFGNAVYELCYDIVTVRAGGLAGTFQELKIRTLRRGWPGLVRLTRAFRDDHDVRPLLIGKRERAEKLYEALLSEALARSVQENREVAVMALEQGQIALRHTGGTLALPVASGSGEEGCRFVLRAEFGSADGQVRLLGTVAAAPGRPLLEVWLVRRLGGGLAVPAGMQIQWVPLTEVVERIGSPVLHEPRTLAALAVAARSDLVPEWPNGPRPHGEPGDAGAVSPGVITREWTIAGLREPRASAVEESTLGRRDHFLNSQLSWLEFNGRVLALAEDASLPLLARVRFLSIFRTNLDEFFMVRVAALKRALQTDDGALSDDGLTAREQLDAIVIRLRAQLERYAACWLRQCLPALGAQGIRVRGWSGLSEPERARVRDYFTEQVFPLLTPQAITRAPGYPFPVMANLRLSLAALVRDSATGPVHFAYVKLPDDLPRLVPLPDDGGLVPLEEVVRGCLDLVYRGRTIEAAYTFRVTRGGDLDLDERHAENLLHVIEEEAKRRPYGLAVRVEVERGMRPDVRGLLLRELQFEDAAHISTLGHADLFDVVGPLDPLALREIADLPRGELQYPRYSGRRVLEPTQSVFEVVAERDVLVHHPYDSFPDVVERFFDEAADDPDVAAIKLTLYRPGGRSRIADALVRAAAAGKEVFVFVELKARFDEERNVDWAKKLERAGIHVVYGLVDVKTHAKIGLVVRREGGALRSYAHVGTGNYNAATAAVYTDLGLLTAHPELGADLNDLFNELSGSSRPPRVTFRRLLVAPEQMLGRVLALIDREAEHARAGRGGRIRAKLNGLADADVIGALYRAAQAGVEIDLVVRGICCLRPGVPGLSDRIRVISILGRFLEHGRIFSFANGGESEYYIGSADWRPRNLRRRVEVATPILDPRCGARLERILELELADPTAWELGPDGGYYRRAAGDARASAQEELMHLAAGGPA
;
A
#
# COMPACT_ATOMS: atom_id res chain seq x y z
N MET A 1 69.00 -14.41 -32.37
CA MET A 1 68.11 -14.56 -31.20
C MET A 1 68.93 -14.34 -29.92
N ARG A 2 68.64 -13.31 -29.11
CA ARG A 2 69.36 -13.06 -27.83
C ARG A 2 68.65 -13.73 -26.64
N ASP A 3 67.31 -13.75 -26.67
CA ASP A 3 66.44 -14.33 -25.64
C ASP A 3 65.39 -15.26 -26.29
N TYR A 4 64.90 -16.24 -25.52
CA TYR A 4 63.73 -17.08 -25.84
C TYR A 4 62.68 -16.97 -24.72
N ARG A 5 61.41 -17.06 -25.08
CA ARG A 5 60.28 -17.15 -24.15
C ARG A 5 59.39 -18.31 -24.56
N GLY A 6 58.99 -19.11 -23.60
CA GLY A 6 58.08 -20.22 -23.81
C GLY A 6 57.02 -20.31 -22.72
N GLU A 7 55.83 -20.74 -23.10
CA GLU A 7 54.72 -21.04 -22.21
C GLU A 7 54.93 -22.40 -21.56
N VAL A 8 54.67 -22.47 -20.26
CA VAL A 8 54.63 -23.71 -19.50
C VAL A 8 53.18 -23.95 -19.11
N LYS A 9 52.62 -25.11 -19.49
CA LYS A 9 51.18 -25.37 -19.38
C LYS A 9 50.64 -25.49 -17.95
N SER A 10 51.50 -25.82 -16.99
CA SER A 10 51.08 -25.98 -15.60
C SER A 10 52.20 -25.67 -14.61
N LEU A 11 51.80 -25.33 -13.39
CA LEU A 11 52.70 -25.14 -12.27
C LEU A 11 53.52 -26.40 -11.94
N GLU A 12 52.92 -27.59 -12.05
CA GLU A 12 53.63 -28.87 -11.85
C GLU A 12 54.75 -29.08 -12.87
N LEU A 13 54.49 -28.79 -14.14
CA LEU A 13 55.51 -28.87 -15.18
C LEU A 13 56.62 -27.84 -14.92
N LEU A 14 56.27 -26.61 -14.54
CA LEU A 14 57.25 -25.57 -14.19
C LEU A 14 58.13 -26.02 -13.01
N ASN A 15 57.54 -26.57 -11.94
CA ASN A 15 58.27 -27.09 -10.79
C ASN A 15 59.25 -28.21 -11.17
N ARG A 16 58.83 -29.15 -12.03
CA ARG A 16 59.72 -30.21 -12.56
C ARG A 16 60.88 -29.62 -13.35
N LEU A 17 60.62 -28.64 -14.22
CA LEU A 17 61.66 -28.02 -15.04
C LEU A 17 62.68 -27.24 -14.21
N VAL A 18 62.26 -26.63 -13.10
CA VAL A 18 63.17 -25.96 -12.17
C VAL A 18 64.15 -26.95 -11.52
N GLN A 19 63.70 -28.17 -11.23
CA GLN A 19 64.53 -29.20 -10.56
C GLN A 19 65.34 -30.08 -11.54
N ALA A 20 64.90 -30.21 -12.80
CA ALA A 20 65.54 -31.06 -13.80
C ALA A 20 67.00 -30.64 -14.14
N ALA A 21 67.79 -31.59 -14.64
CA ALA A 21 69.08 -31.27 -15.26
C ALA A 21 68.86 -30.38 -16.50
N LEU A 22 69.75 -29.42 -16.75
CA LEU A 22 69.62 -28.59 -17.95
C LEU A 22 69.89 -29.43 -19.20
N PRO A 23 69.09 -29.28 -20.28
CA PRO A 23 69.30 -30.01 -21.51
C PRO A 23 70.68 -29.78 -22.14
N ALA A 24 71.08 -30.67 -23.05
CA ALA A 24 72.38 -30.61 -23.74
C ALA A 24 73.61 -30.63 -22.80
N GLY A 25 73.49 -31.24 -21.61
CA GLY A 25 74.61 -31.52 -20.71
C GLY A 25 75.17 -30.31 -19.96
N LEU A 26 74.41 -29.22 -19.88
CA LEU A 26 74.76 -28.02 -19.11
C LEU A 26 74.64 -28.29 -17.61
N ARG A 27 75.62 -27.83 -16.82
CA ARG A 27 75.50 -27.82 -15.34
C ARG A 27 74.76 -26.54 -14.91
N ALA A 28 73.88 -26.64 -13.92
CA ALA A 28 73.18 -25.50 -13.35
C ALA A 28 73.81 -25.07 -12.01
N ALA A 29 73.81 -23.77 -11.75
CA ALA A 29 73.94 -23.24 -10.41
C ALA A 29 72.66 -23.53 -9.58
N PRO A 30 72.72 -23.41 -8.22
CA PRO A 30 71.53 -23.44 -7.37
C PRO A 30 70.44 -22.48 -7.85
N VAL A 31 69.19 -22.84 -7.59
CA VAL A 31 68.02 -22.02 -7.92
C VAL A 31 67.99 -20.83 -6.97
N GLU A 32 67.78 -19.64 -7.51
CA GLU A 32 67.54 -18.43 -6.75
C GLU A 32 66.11 -17.97 -6.99
N THR A 33 65.34 -17.78 -5.92
CA THR A 33 63.95 -17.32 -6.01
C THR A 33 63.89 -15.81 -5.79
N LEU A 34 63.19 -15.10 -6.68
CA LEU A 34 63.01 -13.66 -6.68
C LEU A 34 61.52 -13.35 -6.77
N PHE A 35 61.01 -12.48 -5.91
CA PHE A 35 59.64 -12.00 -6.01
C PHE A 35 59.63 -10.54 -6.46
N ASN A 36 58.72 -10.21 -7.38
CA ASN A 36 58.52 -8.85 -7.85
C ASN A 36 57.01 -8.57 -7.95
N ARG A 37 56.57 -7.43 -7.43
CA ARG A 37 55.26 -6.85 -7.73
C ARG A 37 55.45 -5.80 -8.81
N ASP A 38 54.77 -5.94 -9.93
CA ASP A 38 54.83 -5.00 -11.06
C ASP A 38 53.48 -4.30 -11.21
N VAL A 39 53.49 -2.96 -11.16
CA VAL A 39 52.33 -2.11 -11.39
C VAL A 39 52.57 -1.26 -12.65
N TYR A 40 51.66 -1.32 -13.61
CA TYR A 40 51.72 -0.55 -14.85
C TYR A 40 50.69 0.57 -14.86
N PHE A 41 51.15 1.76 -15.22
CA PHE A 41 50.35 2.99 -15.20
C PHE A 41 50.03 3.48 -16.61
N ASP A 42 48.81 3.99 -16.78
CA ASP A 42 48.36 4.74 -17.96
C ASP A 42 47.15 5.59 -17.60
N ALA A 43 46.88 6.66 -18.35
CA ALA A 43 45.67 7.45 -18.19
C ALA A 43 44.42 6.66 -18.63
N PRO A 44 43.20 7.00 -18.15
CA PRO A 44 41.92 6.38 -18.55
C PRO A 44 41.74 6.17 -20.07
N ASP A 45 42.31 7.06 -20.88
CA ASP A 45 42.25 7.07 -22.34
C ASP A 45 43.46 6.42 -23.05
N ARG A 46 44.33 5.72 -22.30
CA ARG A 46 45.54 5.02 -22.81
C ARG A 46 46.57 5.95 -23.46
N THR A 47 46.69 7.18 -22.97
CA THR A 47 47.59 8.20 -23.53
C THR A 47 49.06 7.78 -23.56
N LEU A 48 49.60 7.13 -22.52
CA LEU A 48 50.99 6.67 -22.56
C LEU A 48 51.20 5.58 -23.62
N ARG A 49 50.29 4.60 -23.67
CA ARG A 49 50.35 3.54 -24.69
C ARG A 49 50.25 4.09 -26.11
N ARG A 50 49.36 5.05 -26.38
CA ARG A 50 49.25 5.71 -27.70
C ARG A 50 50.53 6.43 -28.12
N ARG A 51 51.30 6.93 -27.15
CA ARG A 51 52.61 7.58 -27.38
C ARG A 51 53.79 6.60 -27.41
N GLY A 52 53.54 5.29 -27.38
CA GLY A 52 54.61 4.28 -27.34
C GLY A 52 55.37 4.26 -26.01
N VAL A 53 54.78 4.77 -24.93
CA VAL A 53 55.42 4.88 -23.61
C VAL A 53 54.86 3.83 -22.66
N THR A 54 55.76 3.13 -21.96
CA THR A 54 55.41 2.21 -20.87
C THR A 54 55.99 2.73 -19.57
N CYS A 55 55.12 3.04 -18.61
CA CYS A 55 55.48 3.37 -17.24
C CYS A 55 55.21 2.15 -16.34
N ARG A 56 56.22 1.76 -15.54
CA ARG A 56 56.14 0.62 -14.64
C ARG A 56 56.81 0.95 -13.31
N PHE A 57 56.12 0.67 -12.22
CA PHE A 57 56.67 0.66 -10.88
C PHE A 57 56.86 -0.80 -10.43
N ARG A 58 58.05 -1.13 -9.90
CA ARG A 58 58.36 -2.48 -9.40
C ARG A 58 58.81 -2.43 -7.96
N THR A 59 58.19 -3.24 -7.12
CA THR A 59 58.66 -3.54 -5.76
C THR A 59 59.30 -4.93 -5.75
N ARG A 60 60.51 -5.04 -5.21
CA ARG A 60 61.22 -6.31 -5.01
C ARG A 60 61.10 -6.78 -3.56
N ILE A 61 61.43 -8.05 -3.31
CA ILE A 61 61.40 -8.66 -1.97
C ILE A 61 62.41 -8.06 -0.98
N ASP A 62 63.46 -7.39 -1.46
CA ASP A 62 64.45 -6.65 -0.66
C ASP A 62 64.03 -5.20 -0.41
N ASP A 63 62.73 -4.89 -0.54
CA ASP A 63 62.11 -3.55 -0.46
C ASP A 63 62.65 -2.50 -1.44
N ARG A 64 63.49 -2.90 -2.40
CA ARG A 64 63.94 -2.00 -3.46
C ARG A 64 62.81 -1.71 -4.43
N ARG A 65 62.60 -0.42 -4.69
CA ARG A 65 61.55 0.08 -5.59
C ARG A 65 62.19 0.70 -6.82
N LEU A 66 61.74 0.30 -8.00
CA LEU A 66 62.26 0.75 -9.28
C LEU A 66 61.15 1.37 -10.10
N LEU A 67 61.33 2.62 -10.49
CA LEU A 67 60.51 3.27 -11.50
C LEU A 67 61.19 3.13 -12.86
N THR A 68 60.46 2.56 -13.82
CA THR A 68 60.94 2.33 -15.19
C THR A 68 60.03 3.06 -16.18
N LEU A 69 60.62 3.91 -17.02
CA LEU A 69 59.97 4.51 -18.17
C LEU A 69 60.65 4.01 -19.45
N ARG A 70 59.91 3.30 -20.29
CA ARG A 70 60.38 2.81 -21.58
C ARG A 70 59.65 3.55 -22.70
N VAL A 71 60.40 4.15 -23.62
CA VAL A 71 59.87 4.90 -24.75
C VAL A 71 60.25 4.17 -26.03
N GLU A 72 59.26 3.68 -26.77
CA GLU A 72 59.46 3.09 -28.09
C GLU A 72 59.76 4.19 -29.12
N PRO A 73 60.53 3.89 -30.19
CA PRO A 73 60.79 4.83 -31.27
C PRO A 73 59.49 5.27 -31.96
N GLY A 74 59.45 6.52 -32.43
CA GLY A 74 58.31 7.03 -33.19
C GLY A 74 58.12 6.30 -34.54
N PRO A 75 56.93 6.40 -35.17
CA PRO A 75 56.71 5.80 -36.49
C PRO A 75 57.68 6.41 -37.52
N GLY A 76 58.64 5.62 -37.99
CA GLY A 76 59.68 6.05 -38.95
C GLY A 76 61.10 6.12 -38.39
N ASP A 77 61.28 6.08 -37.07
CA ASP A 77 62.61 6.03 -36.44
C ASP A 77 63.15 4.59 -36.36
N VAL A 78 64.35 4.37 -36.89
CA VAL A 78 65.06 3.08 -36.76
C VAL A 78 66.07 3.18 -35.63
N GLY A 79 65.65 2.81 -34.42
CA GLY A 79 66.51 2.79 -33.23
C GLY A 79 66.02 1.84 -32.14
N PRO A 80 66.88 1.42 -31.19
CA PRO A 80 66.43 0.64 -30.04
C PRO A 80 65.58 1.51 -29.10
N PRO A 81 64.59 0.92 -28.39
CA PRO A 81 63.77 1.64 -27.42
C PRO A 81 64.64 2.23 -26.29
N GLN A 82 64.31 3.45 -25.88
CA GLN A 82 64.99 4.14 -24.79
C GLN A 82 64.44 3.65 -23.45
N LEU A 83 65.33 3.32 -22.52
CA LEU A 83 65.00 2.80 -21.21
C LEU A 83 65.57 3.72 -20.13
N TYR A 84 64.68 4.31 -19.34
CA TYR A 84 65.02 5.12 -18.17
C TYR A 84 64.58 4.34 -16.92
N GLU A 85 65.52 4.04 -16.03
CA GLU A 85 65.25 3.28 -14.80
C GLU A 85 66.00 3.92 -13.63
N ALA A 86 65.31 4.10 -12.51
CA ALA A 86 65.89 4.62 -11.28
C ALA A 86 65.29 3.90 -10.06
N GLU A 87 66.13 3.69 -9.05
CA GLU A 87 65.68 3.29 -7.73
C GLU A 87 65.06 4.51 -7.03
N VAL A 88 63.91 4.32 -6.40
CA VAL A 88 63.10 5.40 -5.81
C VAL A 88 62.93 5.13 -4.31
N ALA A 89 63.08 6.18 -3.50
CA ALA A 89 63.00 6.09 -2.04
C ALA A 89 61.55 6.17 -1.53
N GLU A 90 60.66 6.68 -2.36
CA GLU A 90 59.23 6.88 -2.11
C GLU A 90 58.53 5.53 -1.81
N LEU A 91 57.62 5.53 -0.83
CA LEU A 91 56.92 4.33 -0.33
C LEU A 91 55.75 3.91 -1.20
N ASP A 92 54.98 4.89 -1.68
CA ASP A 92 53.81 4.69 -2.49
C ASP A 92 54.06 5.04 -3.97
N GLU A 93 53.24 4.44 -4.82
CA GLU A 93 53.34 4.54 -6.28
C GLU A 93 53.10 5.97 -6.78
N ALA A 94 52.15 6.69 -6.18
CA ALA A 94 51.80 8.05 -6.60
C ALA A 94 52.96 9.03 -6.33
N SER A 95 53.57 8.95 -5.13
CA SER A 95 54.74 9.73 -4.77
C SER A 95 55.94 9.42 -5.67
N ALA A 96 56.15 8.15 -6.02
CA ALA A 96 57.25 7.77 -6.92
C ALA A 96 57.08 8.33 -8.35
N LEU A 97 55.85 8.35 -8.88
CA LEU A 97 55.55 8.93 -10.20
C LEU A 97 55.71 10.46 -10.21
N ALA A 98 55.44 11.12 -9.07
CA ALA A 98 55.64 12.56 -8.87
C ALA A 98 57.06 12.95 -8.40
N GLY A 99 57.92 11.98 -8.08
CA GLY A 99 59.23 12.17 -7.47
C GLY A 99 60.29 12.84 -8.35
N SER A 100 61.53 12.94 -7.86
CA SER A 100 62.62 13.67 -8.55
C SER A 100 63.52 12.79 -9.45
N SER A 101 63.26 11.49 -9.50
CA SER A 101 64.03 10.52 -10.30
C SER A 101 63.98 10.85 -11.80
N ASP A 102 65.02 10.45 -12.55
CA ASP A 102 65.08 10.71 -14.00
C ASP A 102 63.85 10.18 -14.78
N PRO A 103 63.37 8.95 -14.53
CA PRO A 103 62.12 8.46 -15.13
C PRO A 103 60.90 9.29 -14.74
N ALA A 104 60.79 9.75 -13.49
CA ALA A 104 59.66 10.56 -13.02
C ALA A 104 59.63 11.97 -13.67
N ARG A 105 60.80 12.63 -13.79
CA ARG A 105 60.91 13.92 -14.49
C ARG A 105 60.50 13.80 -15.97
N ARG A 106 60.95 12.72 -16.63
CA ARG A 106 60.59 12.46 -18.04
C ARG A 106 59.13 12.09 -18.20
N LEU A 107 58.55 11.36 -17.25
CA LEU A 107 57.13 11.05 -17.24
C LEU A 107 56.29 12.33 -17.12
N ARG A 108 56.66 13.26 -16.24
CA ARG A 108 56.00 14.58 -16.11
C ARG A 108 56.05 15.43 -17.37
N ALA A 109 57.12 15.31 -18.15
CA ALA A 109 57.21 15.98 -19.45
C ALA A 109 56.22 15.40 -20.48
N LEU A 110 55.69 14.19 -20.25
CA LEU A 110 54.79 13.50 -21.16
C LEU A 110 53.32 13.63 -20.71
N ILE A 111 53.05 13.50 -19.41
CA ILE A 111 51.69 13.53 -18.86
C ILE A 111 51.72 13.98 -17.39
N ASP A 112 50.65 14.62 -16.93
CA ASP A 112 50.44 14.84 -15.50
C ASP A 112 50.32 13.50 -14.77
N PRO A 113 51.23 13.18 -13.82
CA PRO A 113 51.19 11.94 -13.06
C PRO A 113 49.89 11.71 -12.29
N GLN A 114 49.15 12.77 -11.92
CA GLN A 114 47.87 12.64 -11.21
C GLN A 114 46.77 12.01 -12.07
N LEU A 115 46.90 12.08 -13.40
CA LEU A 115 45.94 11.46 -14.34
C LEU A 115 46.21 9.97 -14.57
N LEU A 116 47.32 9.43 -14.05
CA LEU A 116 47.69 8.04 -14.22
C LEU A 116 46.96 7.16 -13.20
N THR A 117 46.37 6.08 -13.69
CA THR A 117 45.79 5.04 -12.84
C THR A 117 46.55 3.74 -13.01
N SER A 118 46.56 2.91 -11.95
CA SER A 118 47.02 1.53 -12.06
C SER A 118 46.10 0.80 -13.04
N ARG A 119 46.67 0.32 -14.15
CA ARG A 119 45.92 -0.41 -15.19
C ARG A 119 45.97 -1.90 -14.99
N ILE A 120 47.13 -2.37 -14.57
CA ILE A 120 47.32 -3.75 -14.24
C ILE A 120 48.42 -3.89 -13.21
N GLU A 121 48.12 -4.73 -12.24
CA GLU A 121 49.04 -5.19 -11.23
C GLU A 121 49.18 -6.70 -11.34
N PHE A 122 50.42 -7.19 -11.30
CA PHE A 122 50.68 -8.61 -11.17
C PHE A 122 51.96 -8.89 -10.38
N GLU A 123 51.94 -10.01 -9.68
CA GLU A 123 53.07 -10.53 -8.93
C GLU A 123 53.80 -11.57 -9.78
N THR A 124 55.13 -11.52 -9.81
CA THR A 124 55.98 -12.55 -10.44
C THR A 124 56.85 -13.19 -9.38
N GLU A 125 56.62 -14.48 -9.11
CA GLU A 125 57.63 -15.35 -8.51
C GLU A 125 58.53 -15.88 -9.63
N ARG A 126 59.80 -15.48 -9.62
CA ARG A 126 60.81 -15.90 -10.58
C ARG A 126 61.81 -16.84 -9.91
N ARG A 127 61.91 -18.05 -10.42
CA ARG A 127 62.98 -19.00 -10.06
C ARG A 127 64.05 -18.94 -11.12
N ARG A 128 65.24 -18.47 -10.76
CA ARG A 128 66.36 -18.21 -11.65
C ARG A 128 67.42 -19.29 -11.54
N ARG A 129 67.92 -19.79 -12.67
CA ARG A 129 69.07 -20.71 -12.77
C ARG A 129 70.06 -20.19 -13.80
N ARG A 130 71.35 -20.20 -13.45
CA ARG A 130 72.43 -19.89 -14.41
C ARG A 130 73.14 -21.17 -14.83
N SER A 131 73.38 -21.33 -16.12
CA SER A 131 74.21 -22.44 -16.62
C SER A 131 75.69 -22.14 -16.34
N ARG A 132 76.48 -23.17 -16.06
CA ARG A 132 77.94 -23.08 -15.91
C ARG A 132 78.65 -23.73 -17.11
N PRO A 133 79.72 -23.12 -17.63
CA PRO A 133 80.50 -23.69 -18.73
C PRO A 133 81.19 -25.00 -18.31
N ARG A 134 81.45 -25.89 -19.28
CA ARG A 134 82.31 -27.09 -19.13
C ARG A 134 83.67 -26.83 -19.78
N TRP A 135 84.63 -27.73 -19.57
CA TRP A 135 85.99 -27.67 -20.15
C TRP A 135 86.02 -27.44 -21.69
N PHE A 136 84.96 -27.82 -22.43
CA PHE A 136 84.83 -27.63 -23.89
C PHE A 136 83.67 -26.73 -24.34
N GLY A 137 82.98 -26.03 -23.43
CA GLY A 137 81.82 -25.19 -23.78
C GLY A 137 81.77 -23.88 -23.02
N ASN A 138 81.70 -22.76 -23.73
CA ASN A 138 81.77 -21.40 -23.20
C ASN A 138 80.40 -20.68 -23.12
N ALA A 139 79.29 -21.37 -23.39
CA ALA A 139 77.96 -20.77 -23.34
C ALA A 139 77.45 -20.61 -21.89
N VAL A 140 76.93 -19.43 -21.58
CA VAL A 140 76.31 -19.12 -20.29
C VAL A 140 74.89 -18.59 -20.54
N TYR A 141 73.91 -19.26 -19.97
CA TYR A 141 72.49 -18.96 -20.07
C TYR A 141 71.91 -18.63 -18.70
N GLU A 142 70.96 -17.71 -18.67
CA GLU A 142 70.11 -17.44 -17.51
C GLU A 142 68.69 -17.92 -17.84
N LEU A 143 68.21 -18.93 -17.13
CA LEU A 143 66.87 -19.48 -17.23
C LEU A 143 66.03 -18.91 -16.09
N CYS A 144 64.92 -18.27 -16.43
CA CYS A 144 63.95 -17.73 -15.48
C CYS A 144 62.63 -18.47 -15.67
N TYR A 145 62.19 -19.16 -14.63
CA TYR A 145 60.91 -19.85 -14.56
C TYR A 145 59.98 -18.96 -13.74
N ASP A 146 59.00 -18.35 -14.39
CA ASP A 146 58.15 -17.34 -13.79
C ASP A 146 56.74 -17.90 -13.56
N ILE A 147 56.24 -17.71 -12.35
CA ILE A 147 54.82 -17.85 -12.00
C ILE A 147 54.29 -16.43 -11.87
N VAL A 148 53.29 -16.08 -12.68
CA VAL A 148 52.69 -14.74 -12.70
C VAL A 148 51.27 -14.82 -12.17
N THR A 149 50.96 -14.04 -11.14
CA THR A 149 49.64 -13.97 -10.49
C THR A 149 49.01 -12.61 -10.77
N VAL A 150 47.77 -12.64 -11.28
CA VAL A 150 46.95 -11.46 -11.61
C VAL A 150 45.69 -11.50 -10.73
N ARG A 151 45.27 -10.36 -10.17
CA ARG A 151 44.06 -10.27 -9.32
C ARG A 151 43.09 -9.22 -9.86
N ALA A 152 41.79 -9.50 -9.84
CA ALA A 152 40.74 -8.57 -10.24
C ALA A 152 39.40 -8.92 -9.58
N GLY A 153 38.69 -7.93 -8.99
CA GLY A 153 37.33 -8.14 -8.46
C GLY A 153 37.20 -9.25 -7.41
N GLY A 154 38.21 -9.43 -6.55
CA GLY A 154 38.25 -10.52 -5.56
C GLY A 154 38.67 -11.90 -6.11
N LEU A 155 38.84 -12.03 -7.43
CA LEU A 155 39.32 -13.24 -8.10
C LEU A 155 40.83 -13.16 -8.39
N ALA A 156 41.49 -14.32 -8.50
CA ALA A 156 42.90 -14.42 -8.84
C ALA A 156 43.13 -15.49 -9.92
N GLY A 157 44.00 -15.20 -10.88
CA GLY A 157 44.41 -16.12 -11.93
C GLY A 157 45.93 -16.18 -12.04
N THR A 158 46.47 -17.31 -12.53
CA THR A 158 47.93 -17.46 -12.69
C THR A 158 48.31 -18.04 -14.05
N PHE A 159 49.50 -17.72 -14.54
CA PHE A 159 50.12 -18.39 -15.69
C PHE A 159 51.62 -18.59 -15.50
N GLN A 160 52.20 -19.52 -16.25
CA GLN A 160 53.61 -19.90 -16.13
C GLN A 160 54.39 -19.67 -17.43
N GLU A 161 55.62 -19.15 -17.33
CA GLU A 161 56.51 -18.96 -18.47
C GLU A 161 57.98 -19.31 -18.17
N LEU A 162 58.70 -19.75 -19.19
CA LEU A 162 60.15 -19.97 -19.19
C LEU A 162 60.81 -18.91 -20.08
N LYS A 163 61.74 -18.15 -19.52
CA LYS A 163 62.61 -17.22 -20.27
C LYS A 163 64.06 -17.67 -20.23
N ILE A 164 64.70 -17.76 -21.39
CA ILE A 164 66.13 -18.10 -21.51
C ILE A 164 66.86 -16.91 -22.11
N ARG A 165 67.82 -16.35 -21.37
CA ARG A 165 68.69 -15.25 -21.81
C ARG A 165 70.10 -15.75 -22.08
N THR A 166 70.69 -15.32 -23.19
CA THR A 166 72.10 -15.63 -23.49
C THR A 166 72.99 -14.59 -22.82
N LEU A 167 73.75 -14.99 -21.78
CA LEU A 167 74.74 -14.12 -21.13
C LEU A 167 76.10 -14.17 -21.85
N ARG A 168 76.52 -15.36 -22.29
CA ARG A 168 77.72 -15.55 -23.12
C ARG A 168 77.40 -16.51 -24.25
N ARG A 169 77.67 -16.10 -25.50
CA ARG A 169 77.48 -16.96 -26.69
C ARG A 169 78.53 -18.07 -26.70
N GLY A 170 78.09 -19.26 -27.09
CA GLY A 170 78.94 -20.44 -27.12
C GLY A 170 78.17 -21.67 -27.57
N TRP A 171 78.80 -22.83 -27.44
CA TRP A 171 78.14 -24.12 -27.63
C TRP A 171 77.64 -24.71 -26.30
N PRO A 172 76.44 -25.32 -26.25
CA PRO A 172 75.43 -25.41 -27.31
C PRO A 172 74.75 -24.05 -27.56
N GLY A 173 74.40 -23.73 -28.81
CA GLY A 173 73.74 -22.46 -29.15
C GLY A 173 72.27 -22.40 -28.70
N LEU A 174 71.72 -21.18 -28.56
CA LEU A 174 70.37 -20.94 -28.01
C LEU A 174 69.28 -21.73 -28.76
N VAL A 175 69.38 -21.86 -30.08
CA VAL A 175 68.43 -22.61 -30.91
C VAL A 175 68.36 -24.10 -30.54
N ARG A 176 69.50 -24.70 -30.19
CA ARG A 176 69.55 -26.11 -29.78
C ARG A 176 68.97 -26.30 -28.38
N LEU A 177 69.27 -25.35 -27.48
CA LEU A 177 68.73 -25.36 -26.12
C LEU A 177 67.21 -25.21 -26.11
N THR A 178 66.67 -24.28 -26.91
CA THR A 178 65.22 -24.06 -27.00
C THR A 178 64.50 -25.20 -27.70
N ARG A 179 65.12 -25.85 -28.70
CA ARG A 179 64.58 -27.07 -29.31
C ARG A 179 64.44 -28.19 -28.26
N ALA A 180 65.43 -28.40 -27.40
CA ALA A 180 65.34 -29.39 -26.33
C ALA A 180 64.19 -29.09 -25.35
N PHE A 181 63.98 -27.84 -24.93
CA PHE A 181 62.82 -27.49 -24.10
C PHE A 181 61.47 -27.69 -24.80
N ARG A 182 61.42 -27.58 -26.13
CA ARG A 182 60.20 -27.86 -26.90
C ARG A 182 59.93 -29.35 -27.00
N ASP A 183 60.95 -30.11 -27.39
CA ASP A 183 60.82 -31.52 -27.73
C ASP A 183 60.72 -32.40 -26.47
N ASP A 184 61.52 -32.10 -25.44
CA ASP A 184 61.60 -32.93 -24.23
C ASP A 184 60.58 -32.51 -23.15
N HIS A 185 60.03 -31.30 -23.24
CA HIS A 185 59.30 -30.66 -22.13
C HIS A 185 58.03 -29.89 -22.52
N ASP A 186 57.58 -29.97 -23.78
CA ASP A 186 56.35 -29.33 -24.32
C ASP A 186 56.25 -27.81 -24.01
N VAL A 187 57.39 -27.12 -23.93
CA VAL A 187 57.42 -25.67 -23.76
C VAL A 187 57.13 -25.00 -25.10
N ARG A 188 56.01 -24.29 -25.21
CA ARG A 188 55.56 -23.68 -26.49
C ARG A 188 56.13 -22.27 -26.66
N PRO A 189 56.64 -21.88 -27.84
CA PRO A 189 57.16 -20.52 -28.04
C PRO A 189 56.06 -19.46 -27.84
N LEU A 190 56.37 -18.40 -27.09
CA LEU A 190 55.47 -17.26 -26.88
C LEU A 190 55.79 -16.12 -27.85
N LEU A 191 54.76 -15.64 -28.56
CA LEU A 191 54.85 -14.48 -29.45
C LEU A 191 54.51 -13.15 -28.74
N ILE A 192 53.75 -13.22 -27.64
CA ILE A 192 53.30 -12.07 -26.86
C ILE A 192 54.10 -11.93 -25.55
N GLY A 193 54.17 -10.69 -25.05
CA GLY A 193 54.90 -10.37 -23.82
C GLY A 193 54.14 -10.72 -22.54
N LYS A 194 54.85 -10.85 -21.42
CA LYS A 194 54.27 -11.10 -20.09
C LYS A 194 53.13 -10.12 -19.74
N ARG A 195 53.35 -8.82 -19.93
CA ARG A 195 52.36 -7.77 -19.65
C ARG A 195 51.05 -8.00 -20.41
N GLU A 196 51.13 -8.27 -21.70
CA GLU A 196 49.96 -8.48 -22.56
C GLU A 196 49.18 -9.74 -22.16
N ARG A 197 49.87 -10.81 -21.73
CA ARG A 197 49.22 -11.99 -21.17
C ARG A 197 48.51 -11.70 -19.85
N ALA A 198 49.14 -10.92 -18.98
CA ALA A 198 48.54 -10.49 -17.74
C ALA A 198 47.29 -9.61 -17.99
N GLU A 199 47.32 -8.70 -18.97
CA GLU A 199 46.17 -7.88 -19.38
C GLU A 199 45.00 -8.74 -19.85
N LYS A 200 45.24 -9.73 -20.71
CA LYS A 200 44.19 -10.66 -21.15
C LYS A 200 43.58 -11.47 -20.00
N LEU A 201 44.40 -11.91 -19.05
CA LEU A 201 43.91 -12.63 -17.87
C LEU A 201 43.11 -11.72 -16.93
N TYR A 202 43.55 -10.47 -16.74
CA TYR A 202 42.84 -9.47 -15.95
C TYR A 202 41.44 -9.16 -16.51
N GLU A 203 41.33 -8.95 -17.83
CA GLU A 203 40.05 -8.70 -18.51
C GLU A 203 39.08 -9.88 -18.35
N ALA A 204 39.57 -11.12 -18.45
CA ALA A 204 38.76 -12.32 -18.23
C ALA A 204 38.21 -12.41 -16.80
N LEU A 205 39.05 -12.15 -15.79
CA LEU A 205 38.65 -12.18 -14.38
C LEU A 205 37.61 -11.09 -14.05
N LEU A 206 37.74 -9.88 -14.62
CA LEU A 206 36.76 -8.80 -14.42
C LEU A 206 35.38 -9.16 -15.00
N SER A 207 35.34 -9.77 -16.18
CA SER A 207 34.09 -10.21 -16.80
C SER A 207 33.38 -11.26 -15.94
N GLU A 208 34.13 -12.17 -15.30
CA GLU A 208 33.58 -13.19 -14.41
C GLU A 208 33.03 -12.59 -13.10
N ALA A 209 33.76 -11.65 -12.49
CA ALA A 209 33.30 -10.96 -11.29
C ALA A 209 32.00 -10.15 -11.53
N LEU A 210 31.90 -9.48 -12.69
CA LEU A 210 30.69 -8.75 -13.09
C LEU A 210 29.49 -9.69 -13.27
N ALA A 211 29.69 -10.86 -13.87
CA ALA A 211 28.63 -11.85 -14.05
C ALA A 211 28.10 -12.39 -12.71
N ARG A 212 28.98 -12.65 -11.72
CA ARG A 212 28.56 -13.07 -10.37
C ARG A 212 27.74 -11.99 -9.66
N SER A 213 28.16 -10.73 -9.75
CA SER A 213 27.45 -9.61 -9.11
C SER A 213 26.01 -9.44 -9.61
N VAL A 214 25.75 -9.74 -10.89
CA VAL A 214 24.40 -9.67 -11.47
C VAL A 214 23.49 -10.80 -10.97
N GLN A 215 24.04 -11.99 -10.72
CA GLN A 215 23.29 -13.13 -10.18
C GLN A 215 23.02 -13.00 -8.68
N GLU A 216 23.92 -12.40 -7.91
CA GLU A 216 23.76 -12.18 -6.46
C GLU A 216 22.66 -11.15 -6.11
N ASN A 217 22.21 -10.35 -7.08
CA ASN A 217 21.21 -9.29 -6.86
C ASN A 217 19.77 -9.67 -7.27
N ARG A 218 19.47 -10.98 -7.33
CA ARG A 218 18.14 -11.53 -7.62
C ARG A 218 17.80 -12.66 -6.65
N GLU A 219 16.52 -12.79 -6.37
CA GLU A 219 15.95 -13.86 -5.55
C GLU A 219 14.79 -14.55 -6.30
N VAL A 220 14.56 -15.81 -5.97
CA VAL A 220 13.44 -16.61 -6.47
C VAL A 220 12.56 -17.02 -5.29
N ALA A 221 11.29 -16.60 -5.32
CA ALA A 221 10.23 -17.10 -4.45
C ALA A 221 9.48 -18.25 -5.13
N VAL A 222 9.34 -19.37 -4.43
CA VAL A 222 8.63 -20.55 -4.92
C VAL A 222 7.28 -20.67 -4.23
N MET A 223 6.22 -20.55 -5.01
CA MET A 223 4.84 -20.78 -4.61
C MET A 223 4.39 -22.16 -5.10
N ALA A 224 4.60 -23.17 -4.26
CA ALA A 224 4.10 -24.52 -4.52
C ALA A 224 2.62 -24.61 -4.14
N LEU A 225 1.77 -24.94 -5.13
CA LEU A 225 0.33 -25.10 -4.98
C LEU A 225 -0.10 -26.52 -5.35
N GLU A 226 -0.85 -27.15 -4.44
CA GLU A 226 -1.43 -28.48 -4.63
C GLU A 226 -2.78 -28.56 -3.91
N GLN A 227 -3.82 -29.01 -4.62
CA GLN A 227 -5.18 -29.18 -4.07
C GLN A 227 -5.74 -27.94 -3.34
N GLY A 228 -5.43 -26.72 -3.82
CA GLY A 228 -5.86 -25.47 -3.18
C GLY A 228 -5.08 -25.10 -1.91
N GLN A 229 -4.04 -25.85 -1.57
CA GLN A 229 -3.12 -25.57 -0.48
C GLN A 229 -1.79 -25.02 -1.01
N ILE A 230 -1.15 -24.18 -0.20
CA ILE A 230 0.13 -23.55 -0.47
C ILE A 230 1.16 -24.00 0.57
N ALA A 231 2.37 -24.31 0.10
CA ALA A 231 3.47 -24.67 0.98
C ALA A 231 4.14 -23.41 1.54
N LEU A 232 4.19 -23.30 2.86
CA LEU A 232 4.83 -22.21 3.59
C LEU A 232 5.85 -22.77 4.58
N ARG A 233 7.00 -22.10 4.71
CA ARG A 233 8.01 -22.40 5.71
C ARG A 233 7.65 -21.73 7.04
N HIS A 234 7.64 -22.49 8.12
CA HIS A 234 7.46 -21.98 9.47
C HIS A 234 8.81 -21.65 10.12
N THR A 235 9.04 -20.39 10.47
CA THR A 235 10.29 -19.94 11.09
C THR A 235 9.99 -18.96 12.22
N GLY A 236 10.27 -19.34 13.47
CA GLY A 236 10.16 -18.41 14.61
C GLY A 236 8.76 -17.85 14.89
N GLY A 237 7.69 -18.58 14.53
CA GLY A 237 6.30 -18.14 14.72
C GLY A 237 5.69 -17.40 13.53
N THR A 238 6.44 -17.22 12.44
CA THR A 238 5.94 -16.68 11.17
C THR A 238 5.93 -17.74 10.07
N LEU A 239 5.06 -17.54 9.09
CA LEU A 239 4.97 -18.31 7.86
C LEU A 239 5.48 -17.47 6.70
N ALA A 240 6.34 -18.06 5.88
CA ALA A 240 6.92 -17.40 4.71
C ALA A 240 6.99 -18.36 3.52
N LEU A 241 6.95 -17.81 2.31
CA LEU A 241 7.27 -18.58 1.12
C LEU A 241 8.75 -18.99 1.12
N PRO A 242 9.08 -20.17 0.58
CA PRO A 242 10.47 -20.53 0.29
C PRO A 242 11.11 -19.53 -0.68
N VAL A 243 12.19 -18.89 -0.26
CA VAL A 243 12.97 -17.94 -1.07
C VAL A 243 14.45 -18.25 -0.99
N ALA A 244 15.16 -18.17 -2.12
CA ALA A 244 16.63 -18.21 -2.17
C ALA A 244 17.18 -17.25 -3.23
N SER A 245 18.46 -16.87 -3.08
CA SER A 245 19.20 -16.12 -4.08
C SER A 245 19.36 -16.93 -5.37
N GLY A 246 19.26 -16.26 -6.51
CA GLY A 246 19.33 -16.87 -7.84
C GLY A 246 18.34 -16.25 -8.80
N SER A 247 18.23 -16.83 -10.00
CA SER A 247 17.32 -16.35 -11.04
C SER A 247 16.91 -17.47 -11.98
N GLY A 248 15.79 -17.29 -12.67
CA GLY A 248 15.33 -18.23 -13.67
C GLY A 248 14.84 -19.56 -13.10
N GLU A 249 14.59 -20.49 -14.01
CA GLU A 249 14.10 -21.82 -13.67
C GLU A 249 15.10 -22.61 -12.79
N GLU A 250 16.41 -22.43 -12.99
CA GLU A 250 17.43 -23.09 -12.18
C GLU A 250 17.37 -22.66 -10.71
N GLY A 251 17.15 -21.37 -10.44
CA GLY A 251 16.93 -20.86 -9.08
C GLY A 251 15.67 -21.44 -8.44
N CYS A 252 14.57 -21.54 -9.21
CA CYS A 252 13.34 -22.21 -8.76
C CYS A 252 13.59 -23.68 -8.40
N ARG A 253 14.26 -24.44 -9.26
CA ARG A 253 14.60 -25.85 -9.02
C ARG A 253 15.60 -26.05 -7.88
N PHE A 254 16.45 -25.06 -7.59
CA PHE A 254 17.31 -25.07 -6.41
C PHE A 254 16.48 -25.00 -5.12
N VAL A 255 15.54 -24.05 -5.03
CA VAL A 255 14.62 -23.92 -3.88
C VAL A 255 13.81 -25.21 -3.71
N LEU A 256 13.29 -25.79 -4.79
CA LEU A 256 12.56 -27.05 -4.73
C LEU A 256 13.38 -28.20 -4.12
N ARG A 257 14.64 -28.37 -4.54
CA ARG A 257 15.52 -29.39 -3.97
C ARG A 257 15.82 -29.14 -2.50
N ALA A 258 16.06 -27.89 -2.12
CA ALA A 258 16.40 -27.53 -0.75
C ALA A 258 15.22 -27.74 0.21
N GLU A 259 14.01 -27.36 -0.21
CA GLU A 259 12.85 -27.25 0.69
C GLU A 259 11.84 -28.39 0.54
N PHE A 260 11.89 -29.16 -0.56
CA PHE A 260 11.00 -30.30 -0.84
C PHE A 260 11.75 -31.60 -1.17
N GLY A 261 13.09 -31.56 -1.29
CA GLY A 261 13.92 -32.76 -1.51
C GLY A 261 13.90 -33.29 -2.94
N SER A 262 13.18 -32.65 -3.87
CA SER A 262 13.16 -32.98 -5.30
C SER A 262 13.11 -31.71 -6.14
N ALA A 263 13.60 -31.77 -7.39
CA ALA A 263 13.43 -30.72 -8.38
C ALA A 263 12.17 -30.91 -9.26
N ASP A 264 11.39 -31.98 -9.01
CA ASP A 264 10.25 -32.37 -9.84
C ASP A 264 9.03 -31.48 -9.59
N GLY A 265 8.39 -31.07 -10.68
CA GLY A 265 7.21 -30.22 -10.66
C GLY A 265 7.07 -29.41 -11.96
N GLN A 266 5.84 -29.02 -12.26
CA GLN A 266 5.56 -28.06 -13.33
C GLN A 266 5.80 -26.66 -12.80
N VAL A 267 6.85 -26.00 -13.31
CA VAL A 267 7.27 -24.66 -12.91
C VAL A 267 6.83 -23.62 -13.93
N ARG A 268 6.32 -22.47 -13.47
CA ARG A 268 5.91 -21.36 -14.33
C ARG A 268 6.19 -20.03 -13.65
N LEU A 269 6.86 -19.11 -14.34
CA LEU A 269 7.04 -17.75 -13.85
C LEU A 269 5.69 -17.02 -13.82
N LEU A 270 5.29 -16.54 -12.64
CA LEU A 270 4.09 -15.72 -12.47
C LEU A 270 4.36 -14.25 -12.75
N GLY A 271 5.53 -13.77 -12.36
CA GLY A 271 5.94 -12.39 -12.56
C GLY A 271 7.17 -12.02 -11.75
N THR A 272 7.56 -10.75 -11.84
CA THR A 272 8.71 -10.20 -11.14
C THR A 272 8.28 -9.02 -10.28
N VAL A 273 8.82 -8.92 -9.07
CA VAL A 273 8.68 -7.75 -8.22
C VAL A 273 9.98 -6.96 -8.27
N ALA A 274 9.88 -5.67 -8.60
CA ALA A 274 11.02 -4.77 -8.63
C ALA A 274 11.78 -4.77 -7.29
N ALA A 275 13.08 -4.49 -7.36
CA ALA A 275 13.92 -4.33 -6.19
C ALA A 275 13.43 -3.15 -5.32
N ALA A 276 13.61 -3.28 -4.01
CA ALA A 276 13.29 -2.28 -3.00
C ALA A 276 14.40 -2.27 -1.93
N PRO A 277 14.51 -1.22 -1.09
CA PRO A 277 15.43 -1.24 0.05
C PRO A 277 15.23 -2.51 0.89
N GLY A 278 16.30 -3.30 1.07
CA GLY A 278 16.26 -4.57 1.82
C GLY A 278 15.69 -5.79 1.08
N ARG A 279 15.22 -5.65 -0.18
CA ARG A 279 14.73 -6.75 -1.02
C ARG A 279 15.23 -6.63 -2.47
N PRO A 280 16.05 -7.58 -2.97
CA PRO A 280 16.47 -7.57 -4.37
C PRO A 280 15.29 -7.81 -5.32
N LEU A 281 15.55 -7.81 -6.64
CA LEU A 281 14.52 -8.19 -7.61
C LEU A 281 14.07 -9.62 -7.31
N LEU A 282 12.76 -9.81 -7.15
CA LEU A 282 12.18 -11.08 -6.75
C LEU A 282 11.41 -11.68 -7.93
N GLU A 283 11.82 -12.86 -8.39
CA GLU A 283 11.07 -13.65 -9.36
C GLU A 283 10.11 -14.58 -8.63
N VAL A 284 8.83 -14.56 -9.00
CA VAL A 284 7.79 -15.36 -8.33
C VAL A 284 7.40 -16.53 -9.23
N TRP A 285 7.67 -17.74 -8.78
CA TRP A 285 7.46 -18.97 -9.55
C TRP A 285 6.35 -19.83 -8.94
N LEU A 286 5.37 -20.20 -9.77
CA LEU A 286 4.34 -21.16 -9.44
C LEU A 286 4.85 -22.57 -9.71
N VAL A 287 4.66 -23.47 -8.76
CA VAL A 287 5.01 -24.89 -8.90
C VAL A 287 3.78 -25.74 -8.63
N ARG A 288 3.52 -26.72 -9.51
CA ARG A 288 2.41 -27.68 -9.39
C ARG A 288 2.87 -29.11 -9.65
N ARG A 289 2.07 -30.10 -9.22
CA ARG A 289 2.31 -31.54 -9.44
C ARG A 289 3.71 -31.95 -8.93
N LEU A 290 3.97 -31.69 -7.66
CA LEU A 290 5.22 -32.05 -7.00
C LEU A 290 5.37 -33.57 -6.92
N GLY A 291 6.58 -34.09 -7.15
CA GLY A 291 6.87 -35.53 -7.17
C GLY A 291 6.62 -36.27 -5.84
N GLY A 292 6.32 -35.56 -4.75
CA GLY A 292 6.02 -36.11 -3.41
C GLY A 292 4.62 -35.79 -2.86
N GLY A 293 3.79 -35.01 -3.58
CA GLY A 293 2.47 -34.56 -3.10
C GLY A 293 2.52 -33.64 -1.87
N LEU A 294 1.42 -33.61 -1.11
CA LEU A 294 1.28 -32.86 0.16
C LEU A 294 2.10 -33.47 1.33
N ALA A 295 2.84 -34.56 1.11
CA ALA A 295 3.63 -35.19 2.15
C ALA A 295 4.87 -34.35 2.47
N VAL A 296 5.00 -33.87 3.71
CA VAL A 296 6.18 -33.14 4.17
C VAL A 296 7.26 -34.15 4.59
N PRO A 297 8.45 -34.16 3.97
CA PRO A 297 9.54 -35.04 4.37
C PRO A 297 9.97 -34.81 5.83
N ALA A 298 10.38 -35.89 6.52
CA ALA A 298 10.79 -35.81 7.92
C ALA A 298 11.98 -34.84 8.11
N GLY A 299 11.80 -33.83 8.96
CA GLY A 299 12.82 -32.82 9.27
C GLY A 299 12.71 -31.49 8.52
N MET A 300 11.77 -31.36 7.57
CA MET A 300 11.49 -30.09 6.89
C MET A 300 10.53 -29.19 7.66
N GLN A 301 10.71 -27.86 7.54
CA GLN A 301 9.90 -26.83 8.20
C GLN A 301 8.69 -26.36 7.36
N ILE A 302 8.34 -27.11 6.31
CA ILE A 302 7.23 -26.76 5.39
C ILE A 302 5.89 -27.21 5.97
N GLN A 303 4.87 -26.37 5.80
CA GLN A 303 3.48 -26.61 6.14
C GLN A 303 2.60 -26.32 4.93
N TRP A 304 1.65 -27.22 4.66
CA TRP A 304 0.62 -27.02 3.64
C TRP A 304 -0.59 -26.36 4.27
N VAL A 305 -0.94 -25.18 3.76
CA VAL A 305 -2.02 -24.36 4.32
C VAL A 305 -3.06 -24.07 3.24
N PRO A 306 -4.37 -24.16 3.53
CA PRO A 306 -5.40 -23.70 2.59
C PRO A 306 -5.17 -22.26 2.17
N LEU A 307 -5.22 -21.98 0.87
CA LEU A 307 -4.96 -20.63 0.37
C LEU A 307 -6.01 -19.61 0.85
N THR A 308 -7.24 -20.05 1.12
CA THR A 308 -8.30 -19.26 1.77
C THR A 308 -7.85 -18.75 3.13
N GLU A 309 -7.29 -19.63 3.97
CA GLU A 309 -6.81 -19.30 5.30
C GLU A 309 -5.61 -18.34 5.23
N VAL A 310 -4.70 -18.52 4.26
CA VAL A 310 -3.58 -17.59 4.03
C VAL A 310 -4.09 -16.19 3.71
N VAL A 311 -5.04 -16.05 2.79
CA VAL A 311 -5.61 -14.74 2.44
C VAL A 311 -6.32 -14.11 3.63
N GLU A 312 -7.12 -14.88 4.38
CA GLU A 312 -7.83 -14.41 5.58
C GLU A 312 -6.89 -14.01 6.73
N ARG A 313 -5.66 -14.52 6.74
CA ARG A 313 -4.64 -14.25 7.75
C ARG A 313 -3.61 -13.21 7.32
N ILE A 314 -3.64 -12.71 6.08
CA ILE A 314 -2.77 -11.59 5.65
C ILE A 314 -3.04 -10.39 6.55
N GLY A 315 -1.97 -9.86 7.16
CA GLY A 315 -2.06 -8.80 8.16
C GLY A 315 -1.99 -9.28 9.60
N SER A 316 -2.04 -10.58 9.85
CA SER A 316 -1.73 -11.16 11.17
C SER A 316 -0.21 -11.25 11.36
N PRO A 317 0.31 -11.19 12.60
CA PRO A 317 1.75 -11.31 12.85
C PRO A 317 2.41 -12.57 12.28
N VAL A 318 1.61 -13.61 12.01
CA VAL A 318 2.07 -14.87 11.40
C VAL A 318 2.42 -14.69 9.91
N LEU A 319 1.75 -13.80 9.19
CA LEU A 319 1.91 -13.58 7.74
C LEU A 319 2.29 -12.12 7.42
N HIS A 320 3.44 -11.70 7.94
CA HIS A 320 4.00 -10.35 7.75
C HIS A 320 5.30 -10.33 6.93
N GLU A 321 5.82 -11.47 6.49
CA GLU A 321 7.13 -11.50 5.80
C GLU A 321 7.07 -10.78 4.44
N PRO A 322 7.94 -9.78 4.17
CA PRO A 322 7.80 -8.89 3.02
C PRO A 322 7.90 -9.58 1.64
N ARG A 323 8.79 -10.56 1.47
CA ARG A 323 8.93 -11.28 0.19
C ARG A 323 7.69 -12.12 -0.10
N THR A 324 7.11 -12.69 0.95
CA THR A 324 5.89 -13.49 0.92
C THR A 324 4.71 -12.63 0.53
N LEU A 325 4.54 -11.46 1.16
CA LEU A 325 3.49 -10.50 0.78
C LEU A 325 3.64 -10.07 -0.68
N ALA A 326 4.85 -9.71 -1.12
CA ALA A 326 5.10 -9.31 -2.49
C ALA A 326 4.79 -10.43 -3.50
N ALA A 327 5.20 -11.67 -3.21
CA ALA A 327 4.94 -12.84 -4.05
C ALA A 327 3.46 -13.19 -4.11
N LEU A 328 2.76 -13.18 -2.97
CA LEU A 328 1.32 -13.41 -2.89
C LEU A 328 0.53 -12.30 -3.61
N ALA A 329 0.98 -11.06 -3.56
CA ALA A 329 0.37 -9.96 -4.31
C ALA A 329 0.51 -10.16 -5.83
N VAL A 330 1.63 -10.74 -6.30
CA VAL A 330 1.78 -11.16 -7.71
C VAL A 330 0.80 -12.28 -8.04
N ALA A 331 0.71 -13.30 -7.19
CA ALA A 331 -0.20 -14.44 -7.38
C ALA A 331 -1.68 -14.01 -7.42
N ALA A 332 -2.11 -13.13 -6.53
CA ALA A 332 -3.47 -12.58 -6.45
C ALA A 332 -3.95 -11.86 -7.71
N ARG A 333 -3.02 -11.46 -8.59
CA ARG A 333 -3.29 -10.78 -9.86
C ARG A 333 -3.16 -11.68 -11.08
N SER A 334 -2.75 -12.93 -10.90
CA SER A 334 -2.41 -13.82 -11.99
C SER A 334 -3.55 -14.78 -12.29
N ASP A 335 -4.04 -14.77 -13.53
CA ASP A 335 -4.98 -15.78 -14.05
C ASP A 335 -4.40 -17.21 -14.04
N LEU A 336 -3.10 -17.35 -13.76
CA LEU A 336 -2.41 -18.64 -13.63
C LEU A 336 -2.65 -19.32 -12.27
N VAL A 337 -3.35 -18.63 -11.36
CA VAL A 337 -3.70 -19.13 -10.04
C VAL A 337 -5.24 -19.09 -9.87
N PRO A 338 -6.00 -19.89 -10.65
CA PRO A 338 -7.46 -19.92 -10.54
C PRO A 338 -7.96 -20.41 -9.17
N GLU A 339 -7.14 -21.14 -8.41
CA GLU A 339 -7.40 -21.58 -7.04
C GLU A 339 -7.25 -20.47 -5.99
N TRP A 340 -6.80 -19.27 -6.39
CA TRP A 340 -6.85 -18.12 -5.49
C TRP A 340 -8.26 -18.03 -4.90
N PRO A 341 -8.43 -17.74 -3.60
CA PRO A 341 -9.75 -17.76 -2.96
C PRO A 341 -10.73 -16.91 -3.76
N ASN A 342 -11.72 -17.59 -4.36
CA ASN A 342 -12.69 -17.07 -5.31
C ASN A 342 -12.14 -16.57 -6.67
N GLY A 343 -11.02 -17.07 -7.18
CA GLY A 343 -10.50 -16.71 -8.49
C GLY A 343 -11.51 -16.91 -9.63
N PRO A 344 -11.33 -16.23 -10.78
CA PRO A 344 -12.24 -16.35 -11.90
C PRO A 344 -12.32 -17.81 -12.37
N ARG A 345 -13.45 -18.47 -12.11
CA ARG A 345 -13.72 -19.79 -12.71
C ARG A 345 -13.85 -19.60 -14.24
N PRO A 346 -13.29 -20.52 -15.06
CA PRO A 346 -13.56 -20.52 -16.49
C PRO A 346 -15.07 -20.54 -16.74
N HIS A 347 -15.53 -19.76 -17.72
CA HIS A 347 -16.93 -19.68 -18.10
C HIS A 347 -17.47 -21.06 -18.52
N GLY A 348 -18.57 -21.51 -17.91
CA GLY A 348 -19.41 -22.56 -18.52
C GLY A 348 -19.81 -23.77 -17.66
N GLU A 349 -19.25 -23.99 -16.47
CA GLU A 349 -19.65 -25.15 -15.66
C GLU A 349 -20.35 -24.75 -14.34
N PRO A 350 -21.59 -25.23 -14.10
CA PRO A 350 -22.18 -25.21 -12.78
C PRO A 350 -21.42 -26.23 -11.92
N GLY A 351 -20.43 -25.75 -11.18
CA GLY A 351 -19.69 -26.58 -10.24
C GLY A 351 -20.58 -26.97 -9.07
N ASP A 352 -21.05 -28.21 -9.11
CA ASP A 352 -21.42 -29.01 -7.95
C ASP A 352 -20.43 -28.70 -6.82
N ALA A 353 -20.93 -28.44 -5.61
CA ALA A 353 -20.07 -28.40 -4.44
C ALA A 353 -19.55 -29.82 -4.25
N GLY A 354 -18.44 -30.14 -4.91
CA GLY A 354 -17.81 -31.45 -4.84
C GLY A 354 -17.61 -31.79 -3.37
N ALA A 355 -18.45 -32.70 -2.88
CA ALA A 355 -18.23 -33.39 -1.64
C ALA A 355 -16.79 -33.89 -1.69
N VAL A 356 -15.97 -33.38 -0.77
CA VAL A 356 -14.65 -33.91 -0.51
C VAL A 356 -14.83 -35.40 -0.28
N SER A 357 -14.28 -36.22 -1.17
CA SER A 357 -14.32 -37.67 -1.00
C SER A 357 -13.66 -38.01 0.34
N PRO A 358 -14.36 -38.63 1.30
CA PRO A 358 -13.79 -38.94 2.60
C PRO A 358 -12.84 -40.13 2.42
N GLY A 359 -11.56 -39.86 2.19
CA GLY A 359 -10.67 -40.94 1.79
C GLY A 359 -9.18 -40.64 1.66
N VAL A 360 -8.64 -39.60 2.30
CA VAL A 360 -7.20 -39.55 2.63
C VAL A 360 -7.06 -38.79 3.95
N ILE A 361 -6.65 -39.48 5.02
CA ILE A 361 -6.33 -38.86 6.30
C ILE A 361 -4.95 -38.19 6.15
N THR A 362 -4.91 -36.97 5.62
CA THR A 362 -3.84 -36.04 5.95
C THR A 362 -4.18 -35.43 7.30
N ARG A 363 -3.22 -35.38 8.24
CA ARG A 363 -3.41 -34.58 9.45
C ARG A 363 -3.61 -33.13 8.98
N GLU A 364 -4.84 -32.63 9.00
CA GLU A 364 -5.15 -31.24 8.71
C GLU A 364 -4.52 -30.38 9.81
N TRP A 365 -3.55 -29.54 9.44
CA TRP A 365 -3.04 -28.49 10.30
C TRP A 365 -3.56 -27.16 9.76
N THR A 366 -4.41 -26.49 10.52
CA THR A 366 -4.88 -25.12 10.25
C THR A 366 -3.89 -24.11 10.87
N ILE A 367 -3.71 -22.93 10.27
CA ILE A 367 -2.97 -21.80 10.91
C ILE A 367 -3.52 -21.54 12.31
N ALA A 368 -4.83 -21.72 12.53
CA ALA A 368 -5.46 -21.61 13.84
C ALA A 368 -4.85 -22.51 14.95
N GLY A 369 -4.14 -23.58 14.60
CA GLY A 369 -3.44 -24.48 15.53
C GLY A 369 -2.02 -24.06 15.88
N LEU A 370 -1.44 -23.08 15.17
CA LEU A 370 -0.17 -22.48 15.53
C LEU A 370 -0.38 -21.66 16.80
N ARG A 371 0.27 -22.06 17.90
CA ARG A 371 0.26 -21.27 19.13
C ARG A 371 0.85 -19.91 18.81
N GLU A 372 -0.01 -18.90 18.75
CA GLU A 372 0.43 -17.51 18.71
C GLU A 372 1.37 -17.27 19.92
N PRO A 373 2.49 -16.55 19.72
CA PRO A 373 3.46 -16.34 20.78
C PRO A 373 2.76 -15.82 22.03
N ARG A 374 2.92 -16.55 23.16
CA ARG A 374 2.45 -16.07 24.45
C ARG A 374 3.16 -14.75 24.75
N ALA A 375 2.38 -13.69 24.97
CA ALA A 375 2.93 -12.45 25.50
C ALA A 375 3.53 -12.76 26.88
N SER A 376 4.84 -12.58 27.04
CA SER A 376 5.46 -12.50 28.35
C SER A 376 4.88 -11.28 29.09
N ALA A 377 4.75 -11.34 30.43
CA ALA A 377 4.29 -10.22 31.24
C ALA A 377 5.02 -8.92 30.82
N VAL A 378 4.22 -7.90 30.48
CA VAL A 378 4.64 -6.65 29.86
C VAL A 378 5.24 -5.75 30.94
N GLU A 379 6.57 -5.62 30.98
CA GLU A 379 7.22 -4.50 31.70
C GLU A 379 6.88 -3.18 30.98
N GLU A 380 6.85 -2.05 31.69
CA GLU A 380 6.51 -0.71 31.18
C GLU A 380 7.21 -0.32 29.86
N SER A 381 8.37 -0.92 29.55
CA SER A 381 9.12 -0.70 28.30
C SER A 381 8.61 -1.49 27.07
N THR A 382 7.52 -2.27 27.17
CA THR A 382 7.01 -3.13 26.08
C THR A 382 5.73 -2.62 25.41
N LEU A 383 5.25 -1.43 25.79
CA LEU A 383 4.34 -0.64 24.95
C LEU A 383 5.07 -0.27 23.64
N GLY A 384 4.55 -0.76 22.51
CA GLY A 384 5.14 -0.50 21.18
C GLY A 384 5.68 -1.74 20.45
N ARG A 385 5.45 -2.95 20.96
CA ARG A 385 5.61 -4.15 20.13
C ARG A 385 4.57 -4.17 19.01
N ARG A 386 5.06 -4.18 17.78
CA ARG A 386 4.27 -4.04 16.55
C ARG A 386 3.23 -5.15 16.37
N ASP A 387 3.53 -6.36 16.82
CA ASP A 387 2.65 -7.53 16.76
C ASP A 387 1.43 -7.47 17.70
N HIS A 388 1.32 -6.43 18.54
CA HIS A 388 0.15 -6.18 19.38
C HIS A 388 -0.98 -5.43 18.66
N PHE A 389 -0.71 -4.87 17.47
CA PHE A 389 -1.65 -4.04 16.73
C PHE A 389 -2.10 -4.72 15.44
N LEU A 390 -3.38 -4.54 15.09
CA LEU A 390 -3.88 -4.90 13.77
C LEU A 390 -3.70 -3.74 12.79
N ASN A 391 -3.46 -4.05 11.52
CA ASN A 391 -3.28 -3.04 10.49
C ASN A 391 -4.56 -2.23 10.23
N SER A 392 -4.46 -0.89 10.25
CA SER A 392 -5.63 -0.03 10.04
C SER A 392 -6.26 -0.11 8.65
N GLN A 393 -5.48 -0.40 7.61
CA GLN A 393 -5.97 -0.53 6.23
C GLN A 393 -6.69 -1.86 6.03
N LEU A 394 -6.13 -2.95 6.57
CA LEU A 394 -6.75 -4.26 6.50
C LEU A 394 -8.02 -4.33 7.37
N SER A 395 -8.00 -3.70 8.55
CA SER A 395 -9.19 -3.52 9.37
C SER A 395 -10.31 -2.74 8.65
N TRP A 396 -9.95 -1.77 7.79
CA TRP A 396 -10.93 -1.10 6.92
C TRP A 396 -11.49 -2.04 5.85
N LEU A 397 -10.65 -2.87 5.22
CA LEU A 397 -11.10 -3.89 4.27
C LEU A 397 -12.04 -4.90 4.93
N GLU A 398 -11.79 -5.29 6.19
CA GLU A 398 -12.68 -6.17 6.95
C GLU A 398 -14.03 -5.51 7.26
N PHE A 399 -14.05 -4.21 7.54
CA PHE A 399 -15.31 -3.45 7.60
C PHE A 399 -16.07 -3.52 6.27
N ASN A 400 -15.42 -3.23 5.15
CA ASN A 400 -16.11 -3.25 3.85
C ASN A 400 -16.50 -4.69 3.45
N GLY A 401 -15.71 -5.70 3.83
CA GLY A 401 -16.01 -7.11 3.63
C GLY A 401 -17.27 -7.57 4.38
N ARG A 402 -17.57 -6.99 5.54
CA ARG A 402 -18.83 -7.20 6.27
C ARG A 402 -20.02 -6.49 5.62
N VAL A 403 -19.82 -5.32 5.01
CA VAL A 403 -20.84 -4.68 4.15
C VAL A 403 -21.17 -5.58 2.96
N LEU A 404 -20.17 -6.20 2.34
CA LEU A 404 -20.39 -7.17 1.27
C LEU A 404 -21.13 -8.42 1.77
N ALA A 405 -20.86 -8.89 2.99
CA ALA A 405 -21.58 -10.02 3.58
C ALA A 405 -23.09 -9.74 3.74
N LEU A 406 -23.50 -8.49 3.97
CA LEU A 406 -24.92 -8.11 3.96
C LEU A 406 -25.55 -8.21 2.56
N ALA A 407 -24.79 -7.93 1.49
CA ALA A 407 -25.29 -8.15 0.13
C ALA A 407 -25.46 -9.64 -0.20
N GLU A 408 -24.60 -10.48 0.37
CA GLU A 408 -24.62 -11.94 0.21
C GLU A 408 -25.75 -12.60 1.03
N ASP A 409 -26.27 -11.95 2.07
CA ASP A 409 -27.32 -12.48 2.94
C ASP A 409 -28.69 -12.49 2.25
N ALA A 410 -29.15 -13.69 1.88
CA ALA A 410 -30.42 -13.89 1.18
C ALA A 410 -31.66 -13.64 2.05
N SER A 411 -31.52 -13.49 3.38
CA SER A 411 -32.63 -13.13 4.26
C SER A 411 -33.04 -11.66 4.11
N LEU A 412 -32.16 -10.81 3.57
CA LEU A 412 -32.42 -9.39 3.38
C LEU A 412 -33.19 -9.09 2.08
N PRO A 413 -34.01 -8.01 2.04
CA PRO A 413 -34.73 -7.62 0.83
C PRO A 413 -33.79 -7.41 -0.37
N LEU A 414 -34.21 -7.84 -1.57
CA LEU A 414 -33.36 -7.88 -2.76
C LEU A 414 -32.76 -6.51 -3.11
N LEU A 415 -33.53 -5.42 -3.09
CA LEU A 415 -33.01 -4.09 -3.40
C LEU A 415 -32.13 -3.53 -2.27
N ALA A 416 -32.31 -4.00 -1.03
CA ALA A 416 -31.36 -3.70 0.05
C ALA A 416 -30.00 -4.36 -0.20
N ARG A 417 -29.99 -5.61 -0.68
CA ARG A 417 -28.74 -6.32 -1.06
C ARG A 417 -28.01 -5.61 -2.20
N VAL A 418 -28.73 -5.16 -3.23
CA VAL A 418 -28.17 -4.35 -4.32
C VAL A 418 -27.63 -3.01 -3.79
N ARG A 419 -28.32 -2.38 -2.82
CA ARG A 419 -27.83 -1.18 -2.13
C ARG A 419 -26.50 -1.44 -1.42
N PHE A 420 -26.35 -2.57 -0.74
CA PHE A 420 -25.08 -2.93 -0.09
C PHE A 420 -23.94 -3.18 -1.09
N LEU A 421 -24.21 -3.76 -2.27
CA LEU A 421 -23.23 -3.85 -3.36
C LEU A 421 -22.78 -2.45 -3.84
N SER A 422 -23.72 -1.52 -3.97
CA SER A 422 -23.41 -0.12 -4.30
C SER A 422 -22.56 0.53 -3.21
N ILE A 423 -22.95 0.40 -1.93
CA ILE A 423 -22.20 0.94 -0.78
C ILE A 423 -20.79 0.35 -0.73
N PHE A 424 -20.62 -0.96 -0.91
CA PHE A 424 -19.31 -1.62 -0.94
C PHE A 424 -18.37 -0.99 -1.98
N ARG A 425 -18.87 -0.75 -3.19
CA ARG A 425 -18.11 -0.13 -4.29
C ARG A 425 -17.80 1.35 -4.02
N THR A 426 -18.78 2.13 -3.55
CA THR A 426 -18.58 3.54 -3.20
C THR A 426 -17.58 3.73 -2.06
N ASN A 427 -17.65 2.88 -1.02
CA ASN A 427 -16.66 2.85 0.06
C ASN A 427 -15.26 2.57 -0.49
N LEU A 428 -15.14 1.63 -1.44
CA LEU A 428 -13.87 1.30 -2.07
C LEU A 428 -13.31 2.46 -2.88
N ASP A 429 -14.17 3.22 -3.59
CA ASP A 429 -13.76 4.45 -4.28
C ASP A 429 -13.10 5.42 -3.28
N GLU A 430 -13.75 5.71 -2.14
CA GLU A 430 -13.17 6.56 -1.09
C GLU A 430 -11.84 6.00 -0.54
N PHE A 431 -11.76 4.69 -0.31
CA PHE A 431 -10.55 4.04 0.19
C PHE A 431 -9.37 4.26 -0.74
N PHE A 432 -9.55 4.12 -2.05
CA PHE A 432 -8.49 4.38 -3.02
C PHE A 432 -8.11 5.86 -3.07
N MET A 433 -9.11 6.75 -3.13
CA MET A 433 -8.89 8.20 -3.22
C MET A 433 -8.14 8.76 -2.01
N VAL A 434 -8.33 8.18 -0.83
CA VAL A 434 -7.77 8.69 0.43
C VAL A 434 -6.60 7.86 0.92
N ARG A 435 -6.83 6.57 1.21
CA ARG A 435 -5.87 5.72 1.93
C ARG A 435 -4.78 5.18 1.02
N VAL A 436 -5.16 4.61 -0.13
CA VAL A 436 -4.17 4.13 -1.12
C VAL A 436 -3.38 5.30 -1.69
N ALA A 437 -4.02 6.43 -1.97
CA ALA A 437 -3.35 7.65 -2.39
C ALA A 437 -2.30 8.16 -1.38
N ALA A 438 -2.60 8.10 -0.07
CA ALA A 438 -1.64 8.47 0.97
C ALA A 438 -0.45 7.49 1.03
N LEU A 439 -0.70 6.19 0.96
CA LEU A 439 0.37 5.17 0.92
C LEU A 439 1.27 5.35 -0.31
N LYS A 440 0.67 5.65 -1.47
CA LYS A 440 1.40 5.91 -2.72
C LYS A 440 2.26 7.18 -2.64
N ARG A 441 1.77 8.24 -2.01
CA ARG A 441 2.58 9.45 -1.76
C ARG A 441 3.76 9.17 -0.83
N ALA A 442 3.54 8.44 0.26
CA ALA A 442 4.61 8.05 1.19
C ALA A 442 5.72 7.22 0.51
N LEU A 443 5.37 6.45 -0.54
CA LEU A 443 6.36 5.73 -1.36
C LEU A 443 7.16 6.62 -2.30
N GLN A 444 6.62 7.77 -2.73
CA GLN A 444 7.34 8.72 -3.58
C GLN A 444 8.31 9.57 -2.78
N THR A 445 7.99 9.89 -1.53
CA THR A 445 8.83 10.70 -0.63
C THR A 445 9.88 9.88 0.14
N ASP A 446 9.85 8.55 -0.01
CA ASP A 446 10.72 7.58 0.70
C ASP A 446 10.72 7.80 2.23
N ASP A 447 9.52 8.02 2.79
CA ASP A 447 9.36 8.40 4.20
C ASP A 447 9.87 7.31 5.18
N GLY A 448 10.06 6.06 4.72
CA GLY A 448 10.48 4.92 5.53
C GLY A 448 9.54 4.60 6.72
N ALA A 449 8.43 5.33 6.84
CA ALA A 449 7.53 5.28 7.97
C ALA A 449 6.79 3.94 8.02
N LEU A 450 6.72 3.38 9.22
CA LEU A 450 6.11 2.10 9.49
C LEU A 450 4.76 2.34 10.17
N SER A 451 3.77 1.53 9.84
CA SER A 451 2.50 1.52 10.57
C SER A 451 2.68 0.94 11.97
N ASP A 452 1.67 1.10 12.83
CA ASP A 452 1.69 0.62 14.21
C ASP A 452 1.92 -0.91 14.30
N ASP A 453 1.45 -1.67 13.31
CA ASP A 453 1.66 -3.11 13.14
C ASP A 453 3.00 -3.48 12.47
N GLY A 454 3.80 -2.48 12.08
CA GLY A 454 5.17 -2.67 11.62
C GLY A 454 5.39 -2.74 10.12
N LEU A 455 4.35 -2.56 9.30
CA LEU A 455 4.44 -2.66 7.85
C LEU A 455 4.83 -1.33 7.19
N THR A 456 5.69 -1.40 6.18
CA THR A 456 5.99 -0.29 5.26
C THR A 456 4.78 0.02 4.38
N ALA A 457 4.78 1.20 3.73
CA ALA A 457 3.74 1.55 2.76
C ALA A 457 3.65 0.56 1.59
N ARG A 458 4.78 -0.03 1.16
CA ARG A 458 4.82 -1.05 0.10
C ARG A 458 4.13 -2.33 0.55
N GLU A 459 4.50 -2.84 1.73
CA GLU A 459 3.92 -4.07 2.29
C GLU A 459 2.42 -3.91 2.56
N GLN A 460 1.97 -2.73 3.01
CA GLN A 460 0.56 -2.43 3.16
C GLN A 460 -0.18 -2.48 1.82
N LEU A 461 0.39 -1.93 0.73
CA LEU A 461 -0.22 -2.02 -0.61
C LEU A 461 -0.29 -3.46 -1.11
N ASP A 462 0.76 -4.25 -0.89
CA ASP A 462 0.78 -5.67 -1.28
C ASP A 462 -0.30 -6.45 -0.52
N ALA A 463 -0.42 -6.24 0.80
CA ALA A 463 -1.47 -6.83 1.64
C ALA A 463 -2.88 -6.41 1.21
N ILE A 464 -3.09 -5.12 0.88
CA ILE A 464 -4.35 -4.60 0.36
C ILE A 464 -4.75 -5.33 -0.93
N VAL A 465 -3.82 -5.48 -1.88
CA VAL A 465 -4.10 -6.16 -3.16
C VAL A 465 -4.56 -7.59 -2.94
N ILE A 466 -3.89 -8.33 -2.06
CA ILE A 466 -4.23 -9.72 -1.74
C ILE A 466 -5.67 -9.82 -1.21
N ARG A 467 -6.00 -9.04 -0.16
CA ARG A 467 -7.33 -9.08 0.48
C ARG A 467 -8.42 -8.59 -0.46
N LEU A 468 -8.16 -7.48 -1.16
CA LEU A 468 -9.16 -6.84 -2.00
C LEU A 468 -9.57 -7.71 -3.18
N ARG A 469 -8.63 -8.43 -3.81
CA ARG A 469 -8.95 -9.32 -4.94
C ARG A 469 -9.96 -10.39 -4.55
N ALA A 470 -9.78 -11.03 -3.40
CA ALA A 470 -10.74 -12.01 -2.89
C ALA A 470 -12.13 -11.40 -2.63
N GLN A 471 -12.20 -10.17 -2.14
CA GLN A 471 -13.47 -9.46 -1.93
C GLN A 471 -14.15 -9.04 -3.25
N LEU A 472 -13.39 -8.62 -4.25
CA LEU A 472 -13.94 -8.25 -5.56
C LEU A 472 -14.54 -9.45 -6.30
N GLU A 473 -13.97 -10.64 -6.12
CA GLU A 473 -14.53 -11.87 -6.68
C GLU A 473 -15.82 -12.30 -5.96
N ARG A 474 -15.86 -12.18 -4.62
CA ARG A 474 -17.11 -12.35 -3.85
C ARG A 474 -18.21 -11.40 -4.33
N TYR A 475 -17.87 -10.12 -4.53
CA TYR A 475 -18.76 -9.13 -5.12
C TYR A 475 -19.27 -9.57 -6.50
N ALA A 476 -18.37 -10.02 -7.38
CA ALA A 476 -18.74 -10.49 -8.72
C ALA A 476 -19.69 -11.70 -8.67
N ALA A 477 -19.42 -12.66 -7.78
CA ALA A 477 -20.27 -13.83 -7.57
C ALA A 477 -21.65 -13.44 -7.01
N CYS A 478 -21.70 -12.56 -6.00
CA CYS A 478 -22.94 -12.06 -5.43
C CYS A 478 -23.78 -11.34 -6.50
N TRP A 479 -23.17 -10.48 -7.30
CA TRP A 479 -23.87 -9.78 -8.38
C TRP A 479 -24.38 -10.74 -9.45
N LEU A 480 -23.49 -11.52 -10.08
CA LEU A 480 -23.83 -12.33 -11.26
C LEU A 480 -24.66 -13.56 -10.95
N ARG A 481 -24.40 -14.23 -9.83
CA ARG A 481 -25.00 -15.54 -9.52
C ARG A 481 -26.18 -15.45 -8.57
N GLN A 482 -26.36 -14.32 -7.86
CA GLN A 482 -27.43 -14.16 -6.89
C GLN A 482 -28.35 -12.97 -7.22
N CYS A 483 -27.84 -11.74 -7.17
CA CYS A 483 -28.66 -10.54 -7.30
C CYS A 483 -29.25 -10.39 -8.71
N LEU A 484 -28.44 -10.50 -9.76
CA LEU A 484 -28.88 -10.29 -11.14
C LEU A 484 -29.96 -11.31 -11.58
N PRO A 485 -29.81 -12.64 -11.33
CA PRO A 485 -30.88 -13.60 -11.61
C PRO A 485 -32.16 -13.34 -10.78
N ALA A 486 -32.03 -12.99 -9.50
CA ALA A 486 -33.17 -12.69 -8.64
C ALA A 486 -33.93 -11.44 -9.10
N LEU A 487 -33.22 -10.40 -9.55
CA LEU A 487 -33.83 -9.22 -10.17
C LEU A 487 -34.63 -9.61 -11.43
N GLY A 488 -34.05 -10.47 -12.28
CA GLY A 488 -34.73 -10.98 -13.47
C GLY A 488 -36.03 -11.73 -13.16
N ALA A 489 -36.05 -12.53 -12.09
CA ALA A 489 -37.25 -13.22 -11.62
C ALA A 489 -38.34 -12.26 -11.10
N GLN A 490 -37.96 -11.07 -10.62
CA GLN A 490 -38.86 -10.00 -10.19
C GLN A 490 -39.25 -9.03 -11.35
N GLY A 491 -38.83 -9.32 -12.58
CA GLY A 491 -39.12 -8.51 -13.76
C GLY A 491 -38.18 -7.33 -13.98
N ILE A 492 -37.06 -7.23 -13.26
CA ILE A 492 -36.05 -6.18 -13.43
C ILE A 492 -34.91 -6.76 -14.27
N ARG A 493 -34.80 -6.36 -15.54
CA ARG A 493 -33.88 -6.98 -16.51
C ARG A 493 -32.83 -5.99 -17.00
N VAL A 494 -31.59 -6.14 -16.55
CA VAL A 494 -30.45 -5.36 -17.10
C VAL A 494 -29.96 -6.03 -18.39
N ARG A 495 -30.05 -5.34 -19.52
CA ARG A 495 -29.72 -5.87 -20.86
C ARG A 495 -28.62 -5.05 -21.53
N GLY A 496 -27.63 -5.74 -22.11
CA GLY A 496 -26.64 -5.13 -22.99
C GLY A 496 -27.18 -4.95 -24.42
N TRP A 497 -26.45 -4.20 -25.24
CA TRP A 497 -26.87 -3.84 -26.60
C TRP A 497 -27.22 -5.05 -27.48
N SER A 498 -26.43 -6.12 -27.40
CA SER A 498 -26.64 -7.34 -28.18
C SER A 498 -27.93 -8.08 -27.81
N GLY A 499 -28.44 -7.89 -26.59
CA GLY A 499 -29.67 -8.49 -26.09
C GLY A 499 -30.95 -7.72 -26.44
N LEU A 500 -30.84 -6.62 -27.20
CA LEU A 500 -31.96 -5.82 -27.67
C LEU A 500 -32.45 -6.30 -29.04
N SER A 501 -33.77 -6.36 -29.22
CA SER A 501 -34.44 -6.55 -30.52
C SER A 501 -34.26 -5.34 -31.43
N GLU A 502 -34.51 -5.49 -32.74
CA GLU A 502 -34.40 -4.37 -33.69
C GLU A 502 -35.28 -3.16 -33.33
N PRO A 503 -36.56 -3.32 -32.94
CA PRO A 503 -37.39 -2.19 -32.51
C PRO A 503 -36.86 -1.50 -31.25
N GLU A 504 -36.34 -2.27 -30.28
CA GLU A 504 -35.74 -1.71 -29.07
C GLU A 504 -34.45 -0.94 -29.39
N ARG A 505 -33.60 -1.48 -30.28
CA ARG A 505 -32.39 -0.78 -30.74
C ARG A 505 -32.75 0.53 -31.45
N ALA A 506 -33.76 0.54 -32.31
CA ALA A 506 -34.22 1.77 -32.97
C ALA A 506 -34.62 2.84 -31.95
N ARG A 507 -35.45 2.49 -30.96
CA ARG A 507 -35.86 3.42 -29.89
C ARG A 507 -34.69 3.91 -29.03
N VAL A 508 -33.77 3.02 -28.68
CA VAL A 508 -32.56 3.40 -27.93
C VAL A 508 -31.67 4.33 -28.76
N ARG A 509 -31.59 4.15 -30.08
CA ARG A 509 -30.90 5.09 -30.99
C ARG A 509 -31.59 6.44 -31.08
N ASP A 510 -32.92 6.48 -31.06
CA ASP A 510 -33.69 7.73 -31.02
C ASP A 510 -33.40 8.48 -29.72
N TYR A 511 -33.50 7.81 -28.57
CA TYR A 511 -33.11 8.35 -27.27
C TYR A 511 -31.66 8.85 -27.27
N PHE A 512 -30.73 8.07 -27.83
CA PHE A 512 -29.35 8.50 -27.96
C PHE A 512 -29.24 9.79 -28.77
N THR A 513 -29.90 9.89 -29.92
CA THR A 513 -29.80 11.05 -30.82
C THR A 513 -30.40 12.30 -30.19
N GLU A 514 -31.52 12.17 -29.48
CA GLU A 514 -32.27 13.29 -28.89
C GLU A 514 -31.70 13.76 -27.55
N GLN A 515 -31.27 12.84 -26.68
CA GLN A 515 -30.96 13.13 -25.28
C GLN A 515 -29.47 12.97 -24.94
N VAL A 516 -28.79 11.98 -25.54
CA VAL A 516 -27.41 11.64 -25.16
C VAL A 516 -26.38 12.35 -26.03
N PHE A 517 -26.52 12.25 -27.35
CA PHE A 517 -25.58 12.78 -28.34
C PHE A 517 -25.33 14.28 -28.21
N PRO A 518 -26.33 15.15 -27.94
CA PRO A 518 -26.09 16.58 -27.72
C PRO A 518 -25.20 16.90 -26.51
N LEU A 519 -25.11 15.98 -25.55
CA LEU A 519 -24.29 16.12 -24.34
C LEU A 519 -22.91 15.44 -24.48
N LEU A 520 -22.66 14.72 -25.57
CA LEU A 520 -21.37 14.09 -25.84
C LEU A 520 -20.45 15.05 -26.58
N THR A 521 -19.21 15.20 -26.08
CA THR A 521 -18.13 15.86 -26.81
C THR A 521 -17.08 14.80 -27.17
N PRO A 522 -16.96 14.40 -28.45
CA PRO A 522 -15.94 13.46 -28.88
C PRO A 522 -14.56 14.12 -28.73
N GLN A 523 -13.71 13.62 -27.84
CA GLN A 523 -12.35 14.14 -27.66
C GLN A 523 -11.34 13.36 -28.51
N ALA A 524 -10.29 14.06 -28.92
CA ALA A 524 -9.42 13.75 -30.05
C ALA A 524 -8.60 12.45 -29.96
N ILE A 525 -8.07 12.09 -31.12
CA ILE A 525 -7.35 10.88 -31.50
C ILE A 525 -5.87 10.96 -31.06
N THR A 526 -5.44 10.14 -30.10
CA THR A 526 -4.13 10.27 -29.42
C THR A 526 -2.92 9.72 -30.19
N ARG A 527 -2.99 9.67 -31.54
CA ARG A 527 -1.83 9.32 -32.39
C ARG A 527 -1.56 10.32 -33.53
N ALA A 528 -2.28 11.44 -33.57
CA ALA A 528 -1.90 12.54 -34.42
C ALA A 528 -0.71 13.30 -33.77
N PRO A 529 0.39 13.56 -34.49
CA PRO A 529 1.49 14.37 -33.97
C PRO A 529 0.99 15.70 -33.41
N GLY A 530 1.40 16.05 -32.18
CA GLY A 530 1.03 17.31 -31.51
C GLY A 530 -0.26 17.29 -30.69
N TYR A 531 -0.98 16.17 -30.58
CA TYR A 531 -2.16 16.04 -29.73
C TYR A 531 -1.83 15.29 -28.43
N PRO A 532 -1.89 15.95 -27.25
CA PRO A 532 -1.63 15.29 -25.97
C PRO A 532 -2.76 14.31 -25.61
N PHE A 533 -2.44 13.34 -24.74
CA PHE A 533 -3.45 12.45 -24.17
C PHE A 533 -4.47 13.26 -23.35
N PRO A 534 -5.79 13.01 -23.48
CA PRO A 534 -6.80 13.80 -22.81
C PRO A 534 -6.77 13.57 -21.30
N VAL A 535 -6.92 14.65 -20.53
CA VAL A 535 -6.98 14.55 -19.06
C VAL A 535 -8.31 13.94 -18.64
N MET A 536 -8.25 12.81 -17.92
CA MET A 536 -9.45 12.05 -17.55
C MET A 536 -9.95 12.44 -16.16
N ALA A 537 -11.23 12.79 -16.05
CA ALA A 537 -11.82 13.20 -14.78
C ALA A 537 -11.96 12.03 -13.78
N ASN A 538 -11.78 12.32 -12.49
CA ASN A 538 -11.96 11.36 -11.42
C ASN A 538 -13.35 10.70 -11.40
N LEU A 539 -13.38 9.38 -11.20
CA LEU A 539 -14.57 8.49 -11.12
C LEU A 539 -15.54 8.55 -12.30
N ARG A 540 -15.16 9.23 -13.39
CA ARG A 540 -16.02 9.38 -14.55
C ARG A 540 -16.01 8.11 -15.42
N LEU A 541 -17.18 7.50 -15.59
CA LEU A 541 -17.31 6.36 -16.50
C LEU A 541 -17.06 6.82 -17.95
N SER A 542 -16.22 6.07 -18.66
CA SER A 542 -15.70 6.46 -19.96
C SER A 542 -15.55 5.28 -20.89
N LEU A 543 -15.58 5.53 -22.20
CA LEU A 543 -15.30 4.55 -23.24
C LEU A 543 -13.95 4.84 -23.91
N ALA A 544 -13.10 3.81 -23.97
CA ALA A 544 -11.90 3.74 -24.78
C ALA A 544 -12.27 3.11 -26.13
N ALA A 545 -12.41 3.94 -27.16
CA ALA A 545 -12.74 3.51 -28.52
C ALA A 545 -11.47 3.40 -29.38
N LEU A 546 -11.30 2.28 -30.07
CA LEU A 546 -10.30 2.10 -31.12
C LEU A 546 -10.96 2.33 -32.47
N VAL A 547 -10.49 3.34 -33.19
CA VAL A 547 -11.13 3.85 -34.41
C VAL A 547 -10.10 3.88 -35.56
N ARG A 548 -10.54 3.58 -36.79
CA ARG A 548 -9.73 3.74 -38.00
C ARG A 548 -10.40 4.71 -38.97
N ASP A 549 -9.62 5.59 -39.58
CA ASP A 549 -10.09 6.46 -40.65
C ASP A 549 -10.40 5.68 -41.95
N SER A 550 -9.75 4.53 -42.15
CA SER A 550 -10.02 3.61 -43.27
C SER A 550 -9.69 2.17 -42.86
N ALA A 551 -10.23 1.18 -43.58
CA ALA A 551 -10.06 -0.24 -43.23
C ALA A 551 -8.58 -0.68 -43.11
N THR A 552 -7.67 -0.03 -43.85
CA THR A 552 -6.22 -0.30 -43.83
C THR A 552 -5.42 0.78 -43.10
N GLY A 553 -6.07 1.82 -42.58
CA GLY A 553 -5.43 2.94 -41.88
C GLY A 553 -4.97 2.58 -40.47
N PRO A 554 -4.14 3.44 -39.84
CA PRO A 554 -3.68 3.21 -38.47
C PRO A 554 -4.84 3.21 -37.46
N VAL A 555 -4.68 2.45 -36.37
CA VAL A 555 -5.61 2.49 -35.24
C VAL A 555 -5.36 3.72 -34.40
N HIS A 556 -6.43 4.45 -34.14
CA HIS A 556 -6.49 5.61 -33.29
C HIS A 556 -7.23 5.27 -31.99
N PHE A 557 -6.71 5.76 -30.87
CA PHE A 557 -7.45 5.73 -29.61
C PHE A 557 -8.28 7.00 -29.51
N ALA A 558 -9.55 6.86 -29.14
CA ALA A 558 -10.48 7.94 -28.89
C ALA A 558 -11.17 7.71 -27.54
N TYR A 559 -11.45 8.82 -26.86
CA TYR A 559 -12.03 8.84 -25.53
C TYR A 559 -13.43 9.47 -25.58
N VAL A 560 -14.42 8.75 -25.06
CA VAL A 560 -15.80 9.26 -24.93
C VAL A 560 -16.18 9.28 -23.45
N LYS A 561 -16.37 10.49 -22.93
CA LYS A 561 -16.85 10.75 -21.57
C LYS A 561 -18.38 10.62 -21.54
N LEU A 562 -18.93 9.75 -20.68
CA LEU A 562 -20.38 9.65 -20.53
C LEU A 562 -20.92 10.84 -19.73
N PRO A 563 -22.08 11.46 -20.05
CA PRO A 563 -22.67 12.59 -19.30
C PRO A 563 -23.10 12.19 -17.89
N ASP A 564 -22.86 12.97 -16.82
CA ASP A 564 -23.27 12.62 -15.44
C ASP A 564 -24.69 13.10 -15.10
N ASP A 565 -25.21 14.04 -15.88
CA ASP A 565 -26.56 14.59 -15.70
C ASP A 565 -27.66 13.64 -16.22
N LEU A 566 -27.27 12.53 -16.84
CA LEU A 566 -28.17 11.49 -17.34
C LEU A 566 -28.21 10.28 -16.42
N PRO A 567 -29.37 9.62 -16.27
CA PRO A 567 -29.47 8.32 -15.60
C PRO A 567 -28.48 7.30 -16.19
N ARG A 568 -27.90 6.47 -15.32
CA ARG A 568 -27.03 5.35 -15.73
C ARG A 568 -27.79 4.22 -16.38
N LEU A 569 -29.08 4.11 -16.11
CA LEU A 569 -29.94 3.09 -16.69
C LEU A 569 -31.06 3.74 -17.49
N VAL A 570 -31.08 3.43 -18.78
CA VAL A 570 -32.13 3.85 -19.71
C VAL A 570 -33.26 2.83 -19.65
N PRO A 571 -34.48 3.20 -19.21
CA PRO A 571 -35.61 2.29 -19.13
C PRO A 571 -36.16 1.97 -20.52
N LEU A 572 -36.57 0.71 -20.72
CA LEU A 572 -37.31 0.26 -21.88
C LEU A 572 -38.81 0.18 -21.52
N PRO A 573 -39.70 0.81 -22.31
CA PRO A 573 -41.08 1.05 -21.92
C PRO A 573 -41.96 -0.22 -21.81
N ASP A 574 -41.58 -1.33 -22.45
CA ASP A 574 -42.53 -2.44 -22.70
C ASP A 574 -42.36 -3.66 -21.77
N ASP A 575 -41.21 -3.84 -21.08
CA ASP A 575 -40.93 -5.09 -20.32
C ASP A 575 -40.15 -4.94 -19.00
N GLY A 576 -39.96 -3.72 -18.50
CA GLY A 576 -39.12 -3.49 -17.30
C GLY A 576 -37.61 -3.66 -17.56
N GLY A 577 -37.21 -3.68 -18.84
CA GLY A 577 -35.82 -3.67 -19.26
C GLY A 577 -35.10 -2.37 -18.90
N LEU A 578 -33.84 -2.51 -18.51
CA LEU A 578 -32.92 -1.41 -18.21
C LEU A 578 -31.66 -1.60 -19.05
N VAL A 579 -31.27 -0.58 -19.81
CA VAL A 579 -30.05 -0.60 -20.63
C VAL A 579 -29.02 0.34 -20.02
N PRO A 580 -27.80 -0.13 -19.66
CA PRO A 580 -26.74 0.74 -19.20
C PRO A 580 -26.39 1.83 -20.24
N LEU A 581 -26.19 3.07 -19.79
CA LEU A 581 -25.88 4.20 -20.67
C LEU A 581 -24.62 3.95 -21.51
N GLU A 582 -23.61 3.29 -20.95
CA GLU A 582 -22.41 2.86 -21.66
C GLU A 582 -22.68 1.91 -22.82
N GLU A 583 -23.71 1.05 -22.73
CA GLU A 583 -24.12 0.14 -23.81
C GLU A 583 -24.86 0.91 -24.90
N VAL A 584 -25.67 1.91 -24.52
CA VAL A 584 -26.34 2.83 -25.45
C VAL A 584 -25.30 3.60 -26.27
N VAL A 585 -24.32 4.22 -25.61
CA VAL A 585 -23.26 4.98 -26.28
C VAL A 585 -22.41 4.07 -27.16
N ARG A 586 -22.02 2.87 -26.66
CA ARG A 586 -21.24 1.87 -27.41
C ARG A 586 -21.94 1.44 -28.71
N GLY A 587 -23.23 1.15 -28.63
CA GLY A 587 -24.05 0.75 -29.78
C GLY A 587 -24.29 1.85 -30.81
N CYS A 588 -24.02 3.11 -30.45
CA CYS A 588 -24.23 4.30 -31.29
C CYS A 588 -22.92 5.02 -31.67
N LEU A 589 -21.76 4.38 -31.47
CA LEU A 589 -20.45 4.99 -31.80
C LEU A 589 -20.30 5.31 -33.30
N ASP A 590 -21.05 4.65 -34.17
CA ASP A 590 -21.14 4.95 -35.60
C ASP A 590 -21.68 6.36 -35.88
N LEU A 591 -22.57 6.86 -35.02
CA LEU A 591 -23.09 8.23 -35.09
C LEU A 591 -22.09 9.27 -34.58
N VAL A 592 -21.24 8.86 -33.62
CA VAL A 592 -20.20 9.69 -33.01
C VAL A 592 -18.99 9.84 -33.95
N TYR A 593 -18.54 8.74 -34.54
CA TYR A 593 -17.38 8.69 -35.43
C TYR A 593 -17.80 8.37 -36.87
N ARG A 594 -18.56 9.28 -37.48
CA ARG A 594 -19.10 9.10 -38.84
C ARG A 594 -18.00 8.88 -39.87
N GLY A 595 -18.21 7.91 -40.77
CA GLY A 595 -17.27 7.57 -41.85
C GLY A 595 -16.02 6.82 -41.40
N ARG A 596 -15.95 6.40 -40.13
CA ARG A 596 -14.81 5.66 -39.55
C ARG A 596 -15.23 4.26 -39.15
N THR A 597 -14.26 3.35 -39.06
CA THR A 597 -14.48 1.98 -38.57
C THR A 597 -14.17 1.91 -37.08
N ILE A 598 -15.13 1.43 -36.28
CA ILE A 598 -14.92 1.12 -34.86
C ILE A 598 -14.34 -0.30 -34.75
N GLU A 599 -13.10 -0.43 -34.31
CA GLU A 599 -12.44 -1.73 -34.10
C GLU A 599 -12.83 -2.36 -32.76
N ALA A 600 -12.90 -1.55 -31.71
CA ALA A 600 -13.31 -1.98 -30.38
C ALA A 600 -13.73 -0.77 -29.53
N ALA A 601 -14.52 -1.01 -28.50
CA ALA A 601 -14.86 0.00 -27.50
C ALA A 601 -14.98 -0.67 -26.14
N TYR A 602 -14.25 -0.16 -25.16
CA TYR A 602 -14.18 -0.72 -23.81
C TYR A 602 -14.51 0.32 -22.76
N THR A 603 -15.31 -0.03 -21.76
CA THR A 603 -15.54 0.85 -20.62
C THR A 603 -14.39 0.83 -19.64
N PHE A 604 -14.10 1.99 -19.06
CA PHE A 604 -13.12 2.14 -18.00
C PHE A 604 -13.46 3.33 -17.10
N ARG A 605 -12.85 3.36 -15.92
CA ARG A 605 -13.01 4.41 -14.92
C ARG A 605 -11.69 4.64 -14.18
N VAL A 606 -11.32 5.90 -13.96
CA VAL A 606 -10.09 6.27 -13.26
C VAL A 606 -10.43 6.81 -11.88
N THR A 607 -9.70 6.37 -10.85
CA THR A 607 -9.77 6.95 -9.50
C THR A 607 -8.49 7.73 -9.22
N ARG A 608 -8.63 8.94 -8.68
CA ARG A 608 -7.53 9.88 -8.39
C ARG A 608 -7.44 10.20 -6.91
N GLY A 609 -6.24 10.59 -6.46
CA GLY A 609 -6.02 11.05 -5.10
C GLY A 609 -6.94 12.24 -4.77
N GLY A 610 -7.57 12.20 -3.59
CA GLY A 610 -8.62 13.14 -3.21
C GLY A 610 -8.24 14.15 -2.13
N ASP A 611 -6.98 14.22 -1.69
CA ASP A 611 -6.51 15.23 -0.74
C ASP A 611 -6.18 16.54 -1.47
N LEU A 612 -6.53 17.67 -0.83
CA LEU A 612 -6.17 19.01 -1.28
C LEU A 612 -4.83 19.38 -0.62
N ASP A 613 -3.86 19.86 -1.40
CA ASP A 613 -2.61 20.41 -0.86
C ASP A 613 -2.81 21.91 -0.68
N LEU A 614 -3.24 22.32 0.51
CA LEU A 614 -3.60 23.71 0.83
C LEU A 614 -2.45 24.37 1.59
N ASP A 615 -1.88 25.45 1.05
CA ASP A 615 -1.03 26.34 1.85
C ASP A 615 -1.91 27.30 2.68
N GLU A 616 -2.47 26.77 3.76
CA GLU A 616 -3.40 27.49 4.63
C GLU A 616 -2.76 28.66 5.39
N ARG A 617 -1.44 28.59 5.62
CA ARG A 617 -0.73 29.55 6.49
C ARG A 617 -0.46 30.88 5.82
N HIS A 618 -0.38 30.89 4.49
CA HIS A 618 -0.12 32.08 3.69
C HIS A 618 -1.36 32.58 2.94
N ALA A 619 -2.52 31.95 3.13
CA ALA A 619 -3.76 32.32 2.45
C ALA A 619 -4.45 33.53 3.11
N GLU A 620 -4.65 34.62 2.35
CA GLU A 620 -5.44 35.77 2.81
C GLU A 620 -6.95 35.45 2.90
N ASN A 621 -7.45 34.52 2.06
CA ASN A 621 -8.84 34.08 2.06
C ASN A 621 -8.96 32.56 1.87
N LEU A 622 -9.19 31.84 2.96
CA LEU A 622 -9.31 30.38 2.99
C LEU A 622 -10.46 29.86 2.08
N LEU A 623 -11.56 30.60 1.99
CA LEU A 623 -12.71 30.21 1.16
C LEU A 623 -12.32 30.18 -0.32
N HIS A 624 -11.59 31.19 -0.80
CA HIS A 624 -11.12 31.25 -2.19
C HIS A 624 -10.13 30.12 -2.51
N VAL A 625 -9.17 29.85 -1.62
CA VAL A 625 -8.19 28.76 -1.81
C VAL A 625 -8.88 27.40 -1.86
N ILE A 626 -9.88 27.15 -1.00
CA ILE A 626 -10.67 25.91 -1.04
C ILE A 626 -11.46 25.79 -2.35
N GLU A 627 -12.04 26.88 -2.86
CA GLU A 627 -12.74 26.88 -4.16
C GLU A 627 -11.81 26.54 -5.33
N GLU A 628 -10.60 27.10 -5.36
CA GLU A 628 -9.62 26.82 -6.42
C GLU A 628 -9.14 25.37 -6.38
N GLU A 629 -8.82 24.87 -5.19
CA GLU A 629 -8.33 23.50 -5.03
C GLU A 629 -9.45 22.46 -5.23
N ALA A 630 -10.70 22.77 -4.84
CA ALA A 630 -11.85 21.93 -5.16
C ALA A 630 -12.03 21.75 -6.68
N LYS A 631 -11.80 22.80 -7.48
CA LYS A 631 -11.84 22.74 -8.95
C LYS A 631 -10.68 21.93 -9.55
N ARG A 632 -9.51 21.89 -8.90
CA ARG A 632 -8.33 21.13 -9.34
C ARG A 632 -8.41 19.65 -8.97
N ARG A 633 -9.09 19.31 -7.87
CA ARG A 633 -9.20 17.95 -7.30
C ARG A 633 -9.58 16.84 -8.31
N PRO A 634 -10.50 17.04 -9.27
CA PRO A 634 -10.83 16.01 -10.25
C PRO A 634 -9.65 15.55 -11.11
N TYR A 635 -8.53 16.27 -11.07
CA TYR A 635 -7.32 16.09 -11.86
C TYR A 635 -6.09 15.70 -11.03
N GLY A 636 -6.26 15.28 -9.77
CA GLY A 636 -5.16 14.74 -8.96
C GLY A 636 -4.51 13.47 -9.56
N LEU A 637 -3.41 12.99 -8.98
CA LEU A 637 -2.71 11.81 -9.51
C LEU A 637 -3.61 10.57 -9.56
N ALA A 638 -3.59 9.85 -10.69
CA ALA A 638 -4.32 8.59 -10.85
C ALA A 638 -3.76 7.51 -9.93
N VAL A 639 -4.62 6.86 -9.14
CA VAL A 639 -4.22 5.83 -8.16
C VAL A 639 -4.78 4.44 -8.47
N ARG A 640 -5.87 4.36 -9.24
CA ARG A 640 -6.51 3.10 -9.65
C ARG A 640 -7.17 3.27 -11.02
N VAL A 641 -7.08 2.24 -11.86
CA VAL A 641 -7.82 2.14 -13.12
C VAL A 641 -8.70 0.91 -13.07
N GLU A 642 -9.98 1.09 -13.30
CA GLU A 642 -10.94 0.00 -13.43
C GLU A 642 -11.32 -0.15 -14.89
N VAL A 643 -11.32 -1.38 -15.38
CA VAL A 643 -11.59 -1.70 -16.79
C VAL A 643 -12.64 -2.79 -16.87
N GLU A 644 -13.42 -2.79 -17.93
CA GLU A 644 -14.27 -3.94 -18.21
C GLU A 644 -13.43 -5.19 -18.49
N ARG A 645 -13.96 -6.31 -18.01
CA ARG A 645 -13.38 -7.62 -18.28
C ARG A 645 -13.37 -7.87 -19.80
N GLY A 646 -12.25 -8.36 -20.31
CA GLY A 646 -12.05 -8.59 -21.74
C GLY A 646 -11.43 -7.42 -22.51
N MET A 647 -11.16 -6.28 -21.85
CA MET A 647 -10.34 -5.23 -22.47
C MET A 647 -8.97 -5.79 -22.90
N ARG A 648 -8.58 -5.54 -24.15
CA ARG A 648 -7.34 -6.09 -24.72
C ARG A 648 -6.08 -5.61 -23.96
N PRO A 649 -5.02 -6.44 -23.84
CA PRO A 649 -3.79 -6.08 -23.13
C PRO A 649 -3.07 -4.84 -23.67
N ASP A 650 -3.12 -4.59 -24.97
CA ASP A 650 -2.50 -3.42 -25.60
C ASP A 650 -3.20 -2.11 -25.23
N VAL A 651 -4.54 -2.13 -25.10
CA VAL A 651 -5.34 -0.99 -24.64
C VAL A 651 -5.11 -0.73 -23.15
N ARG A 652 -5.05 -1.79 -22.33
CA ARG A 652 -4.69 -1.67 -20.90
C ARG A 652 -3.31 -1.04 -20.73
N GLY A 653 -2.32 -1.54 -21.48
CA GLY A 653 -0.96 -1.02 -21.45
C GLY A 653 -0.87 0.43 -21.93
N LEU A 654 -1.68 0.82 -22.92
CA LEU A 654 -1.82 2.21 -23.34
C LEU A 654 -2.38 3.07 -22.20
N LEU A 655 -3.54 2.73 -21.64
CA LEU A 655 -4.17 3.50 -20.55
C LEU A 655 -3.22 3.66 -19.36
N LEU A 656 -2.55 2.58 -18.93
CA LEU A 656 -1.60 2.64 -17.83
C LEU A 656 -0.44 3.59 -18.12
N ARG A 657 0.20 3.49 -19.29
CA ARG A 657 1.33 4.37 -19.65
C ARG A 657 0.89 5.82 -19.74
N GLU A 658 -0.17 6.11 -20.46
CA GLU A 658 -0.61 7.49 -20.68
C GLU A 658 -1.07 8.16 -19.37
N LEU A 659 -1.80 7.45 -18.51
CA LEU A 659 -2.20 7.97 -17.19
C LEU A 659 -1.03 8.10 -16.20
N GLN A 660 0.05 7.34 -16.40
CA GLN A 660 1.25 7.44 -15.57
C GLN A 660 2.02 8.76 -15.82
N PHE A 661 2.01 9.24 -17.06
CA PHE A 661 2.76 10.41 -17.54
C PHE A 661 1.86 11.58 -17.96
N GLU A 662 0.60 11.59 -17.53
CA GLU A 662 -0.40 12.62 -17.87
C GLU A 662 0.03 14.02 -17.38
N ASP A 663 0.74 14.09 -16.25
CA ASP A 663 1.38 15.30 -15.75
C ASP A 663 2.91 15.16 -15.84
N ALA A 664 3.55 16.02 -16.63
CA ALA A 664 5.01 16.05 -16.79
C ALA A 664 5.74 16.48 -15.50
N ALA A 665 5.07 17.21 -14.60
CA ALA A 665 5.64 17.63 -13.32
C ALA A 665 5.51 16.54 -12.24
N HIS A 666 4.51 15.66 -12.34
CA HIS A 666 4.23 14.64 -11.33
C HIS A 666 3.92 13.27 -11.96
N ILE A 667 4.92 12.39 -11.95
CA ILE A 667 4.75 11.02 -12.44
C ILE A 667 3.96 10.21 -11.41
N SER A 668 2.84 9.62 -11.82
CA SER A 668 2.07 8.74 -10.95
C SER A 668 2.83 7.43 -10.66
N THR A 669 2.61 6.84 -9.48
CA THR A 669 3.09 5.49 -9.12
C THR A 669 2.22 4.37 -9.70
N LEU A 670 1.31 4.70 -10.63
CA LEU A 670 0.43 3.75 -11.29
C LEU A 670 1.23 2.62 -11.93
N GLY A 671 0.85 1.37 -11.63
CA GLY A 671 1.39 0.19 -12.26
C GLY A 671 0.33 -0.88 -12.51
N HIS A 672 0.76 -2.05 -12.97
CA HIS A 672 -0.14 -3.18 -13.21
C HIS A 672 -0.92 -3.62 -11.96
N ALA A 673 -0.41 -3.35 -10.76
CA ALA A 673 -1.10 -3.65 -9.50
C ALA A 673 -2.36 -2.79 -9.28
N ASP A 674 -2.48 -1.66 -9.98
CA ASP A 674 -3.56 -0.68 -9.81
C ASP A 674 -4.66 -0.81 -10.87
N LEU A 675 -4.53 -1.78 -11.78
CA LEU A 675 -5.51 -2.09 -12.80
C LEU A 675 -6.43 -3.21 -12.34
N PHE A 676 -7.73 -2.94 -12.28
CA PHE A 676 -8.73 -3.89 -11.81
C PHE A 676 -9.74 -4.19 -12.91
N ASP A 677 -9.84 -5.46 -13.28
CA ASP A 677 -10.98 -5.99 -14.00
C ASP A 677 -12.22 -5.95 -13.12
N VAL A 678 -13.27 -5.30 -13.60
CA VAL A 678 -14.56 -5.26 -12.92
C VAL A 678 -15.55 -6.16 -13.64
N VAL A 679 -16.26 -6.97 -12.84
CA VAL A 679 -17.34 -7.82 -13.29
C VAL A 679 -18.67 -7.22 -12.81
N GLY A 680 -19.55 -6.88 -13.75
CA GLY A 680 -20.77 -6.11 -13.47
C GLY A 680 -20.59 -4.61 -13.76
N PRO A 681 -21.49 -3.74 -13.26
CA PRO A 681 -21.42 -2.31 -13.51
C PRO A 681 -20.11 -1.69 -12.98
N LEU A 682 -19.37 -1.01 -13.85
CA LEU A 682 -18.14 -0.29 -13.44
C LEU A 682 -18.48 0.89 -12.52
N ASP A 683 -19.51 1.64 -12.88
CA ASP A 683 -20.01 2.77 -12.09
C ASP A 683 -21.06 2.27 -11.07
N PRO A 684 -20.80 2.39 -9.75
CA PRO A 684 -21.74 1.98 -8.72
C PRO A 684 -23.03 2.80 -8.70
N LEU A 685 -23.11 3.92 -9.43
CA LEU A 685 -24.35 4.67 -9.62
C LEU A 685 -25.44 3.81 -10.30
N ALA A 686 -25.08 2.94 -11.24
CA ALA A 686 -26.04 2.02 -11.85
C ALA A 686 -26.68 1.09 -10.81
N LEU A 687 -25.88 0.55 -9.88
CA LEU A 687 -26.41 -0.28 -8.78
C LEU A 687 -27.32 0.53 -7.85
N ARG A 688 -26.96 1.78 -7.59
CA ARG A 688 -27.77 2.68 -6.76
C ARG A 688 -29.13 2.95 -7.39
N GLU A 689 -29.17 3.25 -8.69
CA GLU A 689 -30.42 3.45 -9.43
C GLU A 689 -31.32 2.20 -9.37
N ILE A 690 -30.75 1.00 -9.51
CA ILE A 690 -31.50 -0.27 -9.33
C ILE A 690 -32.05 -0.36 -7.91
N ALA A 691 -31.21 -0.09 -6.89
CA ALA A 691 -31.60 -0.15 -5.49
C ALA A 691 -32.64 0.91 -5.07
N ASP A 692 -32.77 1.99 -5.84
CA ASP A 692 -33.71 3.09 -5.63
C ASP A 692 -35.01 2.91 -6.44
N LEU A 693 -35.16 1.84 -7.24
CA LEU A 693 -36.38 1.54 -7.98
C LEU A 693 -37.60 1.48 -7.04
N PRO A 694 -38.78 2.01 -7.44
CA PRO A 694 -39.96 2.11 -6.59
C PRO A 694 -40.70 0.77 -6.43
N ARG A 695 -40.02 -0.23 -5.86
CA ARG A 695 -40.51 -1.59 -5.59
C ARG A 695 -40.47 -1.86 -4.10
N GLY A 696 -41.46 -1.31 -3.38
CA GLY A 696 -41.50 -1.31 -1.92
C GLY A 696 -41.44 -2.72 -1.30
N GLU A 697 -41.98 -3.72 -1.99
CA GLU A 697 -41.94 -5.13 -1.61
C GLU A 697 -40.54 -5.75 -1.64
N LEU A 698 -39.59 -5.13 -2.33
CA LEU A 698 -38.19 -5.57 -2.43
C LEU A 698 -37.25 -4.73 -1.55
N GLN A 699 -37.77 -3.79 -0.77
CA GLN A 699 -37.03 -2.88 0.11
C GLN A 699 -37.33 -3.16 1.59
N TYR A 700 -36.52 -2.58 2.48
CA TYR A 700 -36.90 -2.53 3.89
C TYR A 700 -38.21 -1.72 4.06
N PRO A 701 -39.15 -2.17 4.91
CA PRO A 701 -40.34 -1.39 5.22
C PRO A 701 -39.95 -0.01 5.75
N ARG A 702 -40.61 1.06 5.30
CA ARG A 702 -40.33 2.42 5.79
C ARG A 702 -40.45 2.47 7.32
N TYR A 703 -39.49 3.11 7.97
CA TYR A 703 -39.47 3.26 9.42
C TYR A 703 -39.62 4.74 9.78
N SER A 704 -40.48 5.01 10.76
CA SER A 704 -40.70 6.34 11.31
C SER A 704 -40.36 6.29 12.79
N GLY A 705 -39.46 7.18 13.21
CA GLY A 705 -39.05 7.26 14.61
C GLY A 705 -40.20 7.69 15.54
N ARG A 706 -40.11 7.27 16.80
CA ARG A 706 -41.01 7.65 17.87
C ARG A 706 -40.96 9.15 18.12
N ARG A 707 -42.11 9.75 18.40
CA ARG A 707 -42.20 11.12 18.92
C ARG A 707 -41.88 11.13 20.41
N VAL A 708 -40.77 11.74 20.79
CA VAL A 708 -40.32 11.82 22.19
C VAL A 708 -41.04 12.93 22.95
N LEU A 709 -41.43 13.99 22.25
CA LEU A 709 -42.12 15.15 22.80
C LEU A 709 -43.53 15.20 22.22
N GLU A 710 -44.51 15.53 23.05
CA GLU A 710 -45.87 15.77 22.56
C GLU A 710 -45.92 17.04 21.71
N PRO A 711 -46.74 17.09 20.64
CA PRO A 711 -46.82 18.25 19.76
C PRO A 711 -47.18 19.57 20.46
N THR A 712 -47.86 19.49 21.61
CA THR A 712 -48.31 20.66 22.38
C THR A 712 -47.31 21.13 23.45
N GLN A 713 -46.30 20.33 23.79
CA GLN A 713 -45.31 20.67 24.83
C GLN A 713 -44.17 21.48 24.25
N SER A 714 -43.75 22.60 24.85
CA SER A 714 -42.52 23.29 24.40
C SER A 714 -41.27 22.46 24.69
N VAL A 715 -40.31 22.46 23.76
CA VAL A 715 -39.01 21.81 23.96
C VAL A 715 -38.27 22.43 25.15
N PHE A 716 -38.30 23.76 25.29
CA PHE A 716 -37.57 24.45 26.37
C PHE A 716 -38.16 24.17 27.75
N GLU A 717 -39.48 24.11 27.89
CA GLU A 717 -40.13 23.76 29.16
C GLU A 717 -39.74 22.35 29.60
N VAL A 718 -39.74 21.38 28.69
CA VAL A 718 -39.35 19.99 29.02
C VAL A 718 -37.85 19.92 29.38
N VAL A 719 -36.98 20.58 28.60
CA VAL A 719 -35.53 20.56 28.84
C VAL A 719 -35.14 21.34 30.10
N ALA A 720 -35.94 22.33 30.50
CA ALA A 720 -35.76 23.07 31.75
C ALA A 720 -35.99 22.21 32.99
N GLU A 721 -36.89 21.22 32.90
CA GLU A 721 -37.23 20.30 33.98
C GLU A 721 -36.33 19.06 34.02
N ARG A 722 -35.90 18.56 32.85
CA ARG A 722 -35.09 17.34 32.74
C ARG A 722 -34.28 17.28 31.45
N ASP A 723 -33.21 16.51 31.48
CA ASP A 723 -32.46 16.18 30.26
C ASP A 723 -33.29 15.28 29.33
N VAL A 724 -33.14 15.48 28.02
CA VAL A 724 -33.79 14.68 26.97
C VAL A 724 -32.71 14.03 26.11
N LEU A 725 -32.53 12.71 26.28
CA LEU A 725 -31.69 11.89 25.42
C LEU A 725 -32.53 11.32 24.26
N VAL A 726 -32.10 11.53 23.03
CA VAL A 726 -32.70 10.95 21.81
C VAL A 726 -31.76 9.95 21.14
N HIS A 727 -32.33 8.93 20.50
CA HIS A 727 -31.60 7.92 19.72
C HIS A 727 -32.23 7.79 18.33
N HIS A 728 -31.67 8.47 17.34
CA HIS A 728 -32.08 8.37 15.94
C HIS A 728 -31.58 7.05 15.33
N PRO A 729 -32.26 6.48 14.32
CA PRO A 729 -33.55 6.91 13.77
C PRO A 729 -34.75 6.51 14.65
N TYR A 730 -34.52 5.81 15.76
CA TYR A 730 -35.57 5.26 16.63
C TYR A 730 -36.47 6.33 17.26
N ASP A 731 -35.90 7.51 17.54
CA ASP A 731 -36.61 8.73 17.87
C ASP A 731 -36.60 9.68 16.65
N SER A 732 -37.69 10.43 16.47
CA SER A 732 -37.87 11.37 15.36
C SER A 732 -36.92 12.57 15.47
N PHE A 733 -36.03 12.74 14.48
CA PHE A 733 -35.13 13.90 14.38
C PHE A 733 -35.89 15.21 14.14
N PRO A 734 -36.87 15.28 13.21
CA PRO A 734 -37.67 16.49 13.01
C PRO A 734 -38.45 16.94 14.24
N ASP A 735 -39.03 16.00 14.99
CA ASP A 735 -39.92 16.32 16.12
C ASP A 735 -39.17 16.74 17.40
N VAL A 736 -37.84 16.62 17.42
CA VAL A 736 -37.00 16.99 18.58
C VAL A 736 -35.90 17.98 18.20
N VAL A 737 -34.95 17.59 17.35
CA VAL A 737 -33.76 18.41 17.08
C VAL A 737 -34.07 19.56 16.13
N GLU A 738 -34.80 19.33 15.03
CA GLU A 738 -35.22 20.45 14.16
C GLU A 738 -36.20 21.37 14.90
N ARG A 739 -37.15 20.77 15.63
CA ARG A 739 -38.10 21.49 16.48
C ARG A 739 -37.42 22.40 17.50
N PHE A 740 -36.35 21.95 18.14
CA PHE A 740 -35.58 22.77 19.08
C PHE A 740 -35.09 24.09 18.46
N PHE A 741 -34.56 24.05 17.22
CA PHE A 741 -34.11 25.26 16.53
C PHE A 741 -35.25 26.08 15.94
N ASP A 742 -36.33 25.44 15.48
CA ASP A 742 -37.54 26.14 15.03
C ASP A 742 -38.17 26.95 16.17
N GLU A 743 -38.38 26.33 17.34
CA GLU A 743 -38.89 27.05 18.53
C GLU A 743 -37.92 28.14 18.96
N ALA A 744 -36.60 27.89 18.92
CA ALA A 744 -35.60 28.91 19.24
C ALA A 744 -35.67 30.14 18.31
N ALA A 745 -35.96 29.91 17.03
CA ALA A 745 -36.05 30.97 16.03
C ALA A 745 -37.30 31.83 16.21
N ASP A 746 -38.40 31.24 16.65
CA ASP A 746 -39.71 31.91 16.79
C ASP A 746 -39.94 32.52 18.19
N ASP A 747 -39.23 32.05 19.23
CA ASP A 747 -39.37 32.56 20.60
C ASP A 747 -38.79 33.98 20.76
N PRO A 748 -39.55 34.99 21.21
CA PRO A 748 -39.07 36.36 21.42
C PRO A 748 -38.06 36.51 22.58
N ASP A 749 -38.06 35.58 23.55
CA ASP A 749 -37.17 35.62 24.71
C ASP A 749 -35.78 35.03 24.41
N VAL A 750 -35.59 34.39 23.25
CA VAL A 750 -34.28 33.91 22.79
C VAL A 750 -33.42 35.08 22.33
N ALA A 751 -32.28 35.26 23.00
CA ALA A 751 -31.32 36.30 22.72
C ALA A 751 -30.26 35.88 21.69
N ALA A 752 -29.80 34.62 21.74
CA ALA A 752 -28.74 34.14 20.86
C ALA A 752 -28.85 32.65 20.53
N ILE A 753 -28.39 32.28 19.34
CA ILE A 753 -28.26 30.88 18.88
C ILE A 753 -26.83 30.68 18.35
N LYS A 754 -26.09 29.72 18.92
CA LYS A 754 -24.76 29.31 18.46
C LYS A 754 -24.80 27.86 18.00
N LEU A 755 -24.27 27.55 16.82
CA LEU A 755 -24.31 26.21 16.24
C LEU A 755 -23.03 25.85 15.49
N THR A 756 -22.60 24.60 15.57
CA THR A 756 -21.65 24.03 14.61
C THR A 756 -22.40 23.35 13.47
N LEU A 757 -22.30 23.87 12.25
CA LEU A 757 -22.99 23.33 11.08
C LEU A 757 -22.00 22.57 10.19
N TYR A 758 -22.04 21.24 10.29
CA TYR A 758 -21.27 20.34 9.43
C TYR A 758 -22.23 19.70 8.42
N ARG A 759 -22.10 20.07 7.13
CA ARG A 759 -22.92 19.54 6.02
C ARG A 759 -24.43 19.77 6.17
N PRO A 760 -24.93 21.02 6.07
CA PRO A 760 -26.34 21.20 5.73
C PRO A 760 -26.53 20.56 4.34
N GLY A 761 -27.33 19.50 4.22
CA GLY A 761 -27.46 18.76 2.95
C GLY A 761 -28.10 19.57 1.81
N GLY A 762 -29.20 19.06 1.25
CA GLY A 762 -30.04 19.83 0.34
C GLY A 762 -30.77 20.98 1.07
N ARG A 763 -32.09 21.09 0.95
CA ARG A 763 -32.86 21.98 1.83
C ARG A 763 -32.66 21.58 3.29
N SER A 764 -32.27 22.53 4.15
CA SER A 764 -32.03 22.31 5.58
C SER A 764 -32.98 23.20 6.39
N ARG A 765 -33.90 22.55 7.11
CA ARG A 765 -34.89 23.23 7.98
C ARG A 765 -34.22 24.01 9.10
N ILE A 766 -33.13 23.47 9.67
CA ILE A 766 -32.31 24.15 10.68
C ILE A 766 -31.68 25.41 10.10
N ALA A 767 -31.12 25.36 8.89
CA ALA A 767 -30.55 26.54 8.27
C ALA A 767 -31.62 27.62 7.99
N ASP A 768 -32.81 27.21 7.57
CA ASP A 768 -33.94 28.14 7.38
C ASP A 768 -34.39 28.74 8.73
N ALA A 769 -34.39 27.97 9.83
CA ALA A 769 -34.65 28.47 11.18
C ALA A 769 -33.62 29.52 11.63
N LEU A 770 -32.33 29.30 11.38
CA LEU A 770 -31.26 30.25 11.70
C LEU A 770 -31.41 31.57 10.92
N VAL A 771 -31.80 31.50 9.65
CA VAL A 771 -32.10 32.70 8.84
C VAL A 771 -33.29 33.47 9.41
N ARG A 772 -34.37 32.77 9.83
CA ARG A 772 -35.51 33.41 10.50
C ARG A 772 -35.10 34.07 11.82
N ALA A 773 -34.27 33.40 12.62
CA ALA A 773 -33.77 33.92 13.89
C ALA A 773 -32.96 35.22 13.71
N ALA A 774 -32.05 35.26 12.73
CA ALA A 774 -31.27 36.46 12.41
C ALA A 774 -32.16 37.61 11.92
N ALA A 775 -33.16 37.31 11.06
CA ALA A 775 -34.14 38.30 10.61
C ALA A 775 -35.00 38.85 11.76
N ALA A 776 -35.22 38.07 12.82
CA ALA A 776 -35.91 38.50 14.04
C ALA A 776 -35.00 39.29 15.02
N GLY A 777 -33.76 39.62 14.63
CA GLY A 777 -32.83 40.41 15.44
C GLY A 777 -32.11 39.63 16.55
N LYS A 778 -32.13 38.29 16.50
CA LYS A 778 -31.37 37.43 17.42
C LYS A 778 -29.90 37.37 17.00
N GLU A 779 -29.00 37.24 17.97
CA GLU A 779 -27.58 37.01 17.69
C GLU A 779 -27.37 35.56 17.22
N VAL A 780 -27.04 35.35 15.95
CA VAL A 780 -26.85 34.01 15.39
C VAL A 780 -25.39 33.80 14.99
N PHE A 781 -24.77 32.79 15.58
CA PHE A 781 -23.40 32.35 15.32
C PHE A 781 -23.39 30.95 14.71
N VAL A 782 -22.70 30.78 13.58
CA VAL A 782 -22.55 29.48 12.95
C VAL A 782 -21.09 29.21 12.62
N PHE A 783 -20.56 28.12 13.16
CA PHE A 783 -19.26 27.58 12.76
C PHE A 783 -19.44 26.63 11.57
N VAL A 784 -18.80 26.91 10.43
CA VAL A 784 -18.88 26.08 9.22
C VAL A 784 -17.52 25.47 8.89
N GLU A 785 -17.48 24.13 8.81
CA GLU A 785 -16.29 23.40 8.36
C GLU A 785 -16.23 23.35 6.83
N LEU A 786 -15.40 24.20 6.22
CA LEU A 786 -15.22 24.27 4.77
C LEU A 786 -14.42 23.07 4.21
N LYS A 787 -13.55 22.43 5.00
CA LYS A 787 -12.65 21.35 4.57
C LYS A 787 -13.29 19.96 4.68
N ALA A 788 -14.62 19.91 4.64
CA ALA A 788 -15.36 18.65 4.64
C ALA A 788 -15.17 17.94 3.30
N ARG A 789 -14.62 16.73 3.34
CA ARG A 789 -14.23 15.99 2.14
C ARG A 789 -15.44 15.71 1.24
N PHE A 790 -15.30 16.09 -0.03
CA PHE A 790 -16.26 15.89 -1.13
C PHE A 790 -17.52 16.76 -1.07
N ASP A 791 -17.60 17.67 -0.10
CA ASP A 791 -18.72 18.59 0.09
C ASP A 791 -18.27 20.06 0.10
N GLU A 792 -17.02 20.33 -0.29
CA GLU A 792 -16.40 21.64 -0.16
C GLU A 792 -17.21 22.72 -0.90
N GLU A 793 -17.58 22.48 -2.17
CA GLU A 793 -18.38 23.42 -2.98
C GLU A 793 -19.72 23.77 -2.32
N ARG A 794 -20.44 22.76 -1.81
CA ARG A 794 -21.74 22.95 -1.16
C ARG A 794 -21.62 23.71 0.16
N ASN A 795 -20.58 23.44 0.94
CA ASN A 795 -20.36 24.13 2.21
C ASN A 795 -20.02 25.61 1.98
N VAL A 796 -19.29 25.92 0.91
CA VAL A 796 -18.97 27.29 0.51
C VAL A 796 -20.24 28.07 0.11
N ASP A 797 -21.12 27.46 -0.70
CA ASP A 797 -22.40 28.09 -1.09
C ASP A 797 -23.29 28.37 0.13
N TRP A 798 -23.36 27.42 1.06
CA TRP A 798 -24.12 27.58 2.29
C TRP A 798 -23.56 28.67 3.20
N ALA A 799 -22.24 28.75 3.37
CA ALA A 799 -21.62 29.81 4.14
C ALA A 799 -21.98 31.19 3.59
N LYS A 800 -21.84 31.39 2.28
CA LYS A 800 -22.24 32.64 1.60
C LYS A 800 -23.72 32.96 1.79
N LYS A 801 -24.60 31.96 1.77
CA LYS A 801 -26.04 32.15 2.00
C LYS A 801 -26.33 32.62 3.43
N LEU A 802 -25.66 32.04 4.43
CA LEU A 802 -25.85 32.40 5.85
C LEU A 802 -25.30 33.81 6.13
N GLU A 803 -24.12 34.16 5.62
CA GLU A 803 -23.56 35.52 5.79
C GLU A 803 -24.48 36.60 5.23
N ARG A 804 -25.06 36.38 4.03
CA ARG A 804 -26.02 37.32 3.42
C ARG A 804 -27.29 37.51 4.25
N ALA A 805 -27.62 36.55 5.12
CA ALA A 805 -28.75 36.64 6.03
C ALA A 805 -28.44 37.37 7.35
N GLY A 806 -27.22 37.91 7.51
CA GLY A 806 -26.80 38.62 8.73
C GLY A 806 -26.29 37.71 9.85
N ILE A 807 -26.05 36.42 9.56
CA ILE A 807 -25.51 35.46 10.53
C ILE A 807 -23.99 35.62 10.62
N HIS A 808 -23.43 35.60 11.84
CA HIS A 808 -21.98 35.59 12.02
C HIS A 808 -21.43 34.19 11.73
N VAL A 809 -20.84 34.03 10.54
CA VAL A 809 -20.22 32.77 10.09
C VAL A 809 -18.73 32.78 10.39
N VAL A 810 -18.25 31.74 11.07
CA VAL A 810 -16.81 31.52 11.29
C VAL A 810 -16.35 30.28 10.55
N TYR A 811 -15.22 30.44 9.87
CA TYR A 811 -14.57 29.39 9.09
C TYR A 811 -13.55 28.64 9.95
N GLY A 812 -13.44 27.33 9.70
CA GLY A 812 -12.51 26.40 10.35
C GLY A 812 -11.19 26.99 10.87
N LEU A 813 -10.70 26.49 12.02
CA LEU A 813 -9.37 26.85 12.52
C LEU A 813 -8.27 26.39 11.56
N VAL A 814 -7.16 27.15 11.50
CA VAL A 814 -5.96 26.76 10.74
C VAL A 814 -5.41 25.46 11.35
N ASP A 815 -5.07 24.47 10.51
CA ASP A 815 -4.52 23.16 10.90
C ASP A 815 -5.45 22.20 11.70
N VAL A 816 -6.68 22.58 12.09
CA VAL A 816 -7.60 21.72 12.86
C VAL A 816 -9.01 21.71 12.27
N LYS A 817 -9.60 20.51 12.11
CA LYS A 817 -10.98 20.37 11.63
C LYS A 817 -11.98 20.34 12.78
N THR A 818 -13.10 21.06 12.65
CA THR A 818 -14.19 21.01 13.63
C THR A 818 -15.17 19.92 13.27
N HIS A 819 -15.37 18.98 14.18
CA HIS A 819 -16.24 17.83 14.01
C HIS A 819 -17.20 17.63 15.19
N ALA A 820 -17.24 18.57 16.14
CA ALA A 820 -18.28 18.67 17.16
C ALA A 820 -19.66 18.98 16.54
N LYS A 821 -20.74 18.43 17.13
CA LYS A 821 -22.14 18.68 16.72
C LYS A 821 -22.89 19.24 17.91
N ILE A 822 -22.67 20.52 18.13
CA ILE A 822 -23.13 21.24 19.31
C ILE A 822 -24.00 22.43 18.89
N GLY A 823 -25.04 22.67 19.67
CA GLY A 823 -25.93 23.82 19.55
C GLY A 823 -26.17 24.41 20.93
N LEU A 824 -26.27 25.73 21.01
CA LEU A 824 -26.50 26.49 22.23
C LEU A 824 -27.54 27.58 21.95
N VAL A 825 -28.63 27.58 22.69
CA VAL A 825 -29.67 28.61 22.66
C VAL A 825 -29.64 29.34 24.00
N VAL A 826 -29.51 30.66 23.96
CA VAL A 826 -29.52 31.52 25.15
C VAL A 826 -30.85 32.26 25.20
N ARG A 827 -31.63 31.99 26.26
CA ARG A 827 -33.00 32.49 26.45
C ARG A 827 -33.10 33.33 27.73
N ARG A 828 -33.92 34.37 27.71
CA ARG A 828 -34.24 35.22 28.88
C ARG A 828 -35.39 34.59 29.66
N GLU A 829 -35.16 34.24 30.92
CA GLU A 829 -36.18 33.67 31.80
C GLU A 829 -36.12 34.35 33.16
N GLY A 830 -37.24 34.95 33.59
CA GLY A 830 -37.31 35.61 34.91
C GLY A 830 -36.26 36.71 35.14
N GLY A 831 -35.77 37.35 34.08
CA GLY A 831 -34.72 38.37 34.14
C GLY A 831 -33.28 37.85 34.11
N ALA A 832 -33.06 36.53 34.09
CA ALA A 832 -31.76 35.90 33.94
C ALA A 832 -31.58 35.29 32.54
N LEU A 833 -30.33 35.12 32.11
CA LEU A 833 -30.01 34.34 30.91
C LEU A 833 -29.85 32.88 31.29
N ARG A 834 -30.58 32.01 30.60
CA ARG A 834 -30.46 30.55 30.71
C ARG A 834 -29.99 29.97 29.39
N SER A 835 -29.15 28.96 29.48
CA SER A 835 -28.59 28.25 28.33
C SER A 835 -29.23 26.89 28.16
N TYR A 836 -29.68 26.61 26.94
CA TYR A 836 -30.17 25.32 26.49
C TYR A 836 -29.21 24.77 25.45
N ALA A 837 -28.72 23.56 25.66
CA ALA A 837 -27.70 22.96 24.83
C ALA A 837 -28.21 21.70 24.13
N HIS A 838 -27.71 21.47 22.92
CA HIS A 838 -27.76 20.18 22.24
C HIS A 838 -26.34 19.68 21.99
N VAL A 839 -26.03 18.45 22.38
CA VAL A 839 -24.77 17.76 22.04
C VAL A 839 -25.09 16.44 21.36
N GLY A 840 -24.68 16.30 20.10
CA GLY A 840 -24.96 15.14 19.27
C GLY A 840 -23.73 14.33 18.86
N THR A 841 -23.94 13.06 18.54
CA THR A 841 -22.93 12.19 17.90
C THR A 841 -22.92 12.34 16.37
N GLY A 842 -24.02 12.81 15.79
CA GLY A 842 -24.28 12.90 14.35
C GLY A 842 -24.60 14.31 13.87
N ASN A 843 -24.47 14.53 12.56
CA ASN A 843 -24.66 15.83 11.90
C ASN A 843 -26.12 16.32 12.00
N TYR A 844 -26.31 17.64 11.87
CA TYR A 844 -27.62 18.29 11.75
C TYR A 844 -28.24 18.10 10.36
N ASN A 845 -28.57 16.86 10.00
CA ASN A 845 -29.14 16.49 8.71
C ASN A 845 -30.15 15.34 8.85
N ALA A 846 -31.43 15.65 8.61
CA ALA A 846 -32.54 14.70 8.76
C ALA A 846 -32.44 13.48 7.83
N ALA A 847 -31.90 13.64 6.62
CA ALA A 847 -31.74 12.52 5.69
C ALA A 847 -30.71 11.50 6.19
N THR A 848 -29.62 11.96 6.80
CA THR A 848 -28.65 11.05 7.44
C THR A 848 -29.21 10.48 8.75
N ALA A 849 -29.91 11.28 9.56
CA ALA A 849 -30.49 10.81 10.82
C ALA A 849 -31.55 9.70 10.62
N ALA A 850 -32.15 9.59 9.43
CA ALA A 850 -33.09 8.53 9.07
C ALA A 850 -32.41 7.17 8.77
N VAL A 851 -31.10 7.16 8.50
CA VAL A 851 -30.35 5.95 8.11
C VAL A 851 -29.10 5.68 8.97
N TYR A 852 -28.73 6.61 9.86
CA TYR A 852 -27.61 6.52 10.80
C TYR A 852 -28.16 6.39 12.21
N THR A 853 -27.57 5.54 13.05
CA THR A 853 -27.89 5.51 14.48
C THR A 853 -27.13 6.61 15.19
N ASP A 854 -27.81 7.59 15.77
CA ASP A 854 -27.16 8.75 16.39
C ASP A 854 -27.81 9.11 17.72
N LEU A 855 -27.02 9.57 18.67
CA LEU A 855 -27.48 10.03 19.97
C LEU A 855 -27.41 11.56 20.04
N GLY A 856 -28.37 12.15 20.74
CA GLY A 856 -28.41 13.58 21.04
C GLY A 856 -28.86 13.82 22.47
N LEU A 857 -28.18 14.71 23.18
CA LEU A 857 -28.59 15.18 24.51
C LEU A 857 -29.06 16.62 24.39
N LEU A 858 -30.32 16.90 24.79
CA LEU A 858 -30.75 18.25 25.13
C LEU A 858 -30.70 18.44 26.64
N THR A 859 -30.10 19.54 27.09
CA THR A 859 -29.90 19.83 28.52
C THR A 859 -29.94 21.32 28.81
N ALA A 860 -30.42 21.68 30.01
CA ALA A 860 -30.31 23.01 30.58
C ALA A 860 -29.33 23.07 31.77
N HIS A 861 -28.43 22.07 31.90
CA HIS A 861 -27.48 21.99 33.01
C HIS A 861 -26.49 23.18 32.97
N PRO A 862 -26.39 23.99 34.05
CA PRO A 862 -25.62 25.23 34.02
C PRO A 862 -24.14 25.07 33.66
N GLU A 863 -23.47 24.05 34.19
CA GLU A 863 -22.04 23.82 33.90
C GLU A 863 -21.80 23.36 32.46
N LEU A 864 -22.74 22.61 31.86
CA LEU A 864 -22.62 22.16 30.47
C LEU A 864 -22.88 23.33 29.51
N GLY A 865 -23.87 24.17 29.82
CA GLY A 865 -24.13 25.41 29.10
C GLY A 865 -22.94 26.38 29.16
N ALA A 866 -22.30 26.51 30.32
CA ALA A 866 -21.10 27.32 30.50
C ALA A 866 -19.91 26.79 29.69
N ASP A 867 -19.61 25.48 29.77
CA ASP A 867 -18.52 24.87 29.00
C ASP A 867 -18.72 25.03 27.47
N LEU A 868 -19.95 24.87 26.97
CA LEU A 868 -20.24 25.08 25.55
C LEU A 868 -20.10 26.54 25.15
N ASN A 869 -20.53 27.48 26.01
CA ASN A 869 -20.34 28.90 25.75
C ASN A 869 -18.86 29.27 25.69
N ASP A 870 -18.05 28.76 26.62
CA ASP A 870 -16.59 28.93 26.64
C ASP A 870 -15.97 28.36 25.35
N LEU A 871 -16.40 27.17 24.91
CA LEU A 871 -15.95 26.56 23.65
C LEU A 871 -16.31 27.43 22.44
N PHE A 872 -17.55 27.91 22.33
CA PHE A 872 -17.94 28.79 21.23
C PHE A 872 -17.13 30.08 21.21
N ASN A 873 -16.81 30.65 22.38
CA ASN A 873 -15.99 31.86 22.47
C ASN A 873 -14.55 31.61 22.01
N GLU A 874 -13.96 30.46 22.36
CA GLU A 874 -12.64 30.06 21.84
C GLU A 874 -12.68 29.89 20.31
N LEU A 875 -13.71 29.24 19.78
CA LEU A 875 -13.88 29.01 18.34
C LEU A 875 -14.09 30.32 17.56
N SER A 876 -14.73 31.33 18.15
CA SER A 876 -14.96 32.63 17.52
C SER A 876 -13.82 33.64 17.73
N GLY A 877 -13.11 33.55 18.86
CA GLY A 877 -12.18 34.57 19.33
C GLY A 877 -10.69 34.24 19.15
N SER A 878 -10.35 33.04 18.68
CA SER A 878 -8.96 32.57 18.56
C SER A 878 -8.71 31.90 17.21
N SER A 879 -7.50 32.07 16.66
CA SER A 879 -7.00 31.30 15.51
C SER A 879 -6.35 29.97 15.92
N ARG A 880 -6.32 29.67 17.22
CA ARG A 880 -5.67 28.49 17.81
C ARG A 880 -6.70 27.49 18.33
N PRO A 881 -6.34 26.19 18.45
CA PRO A 881 -7.21 25.19 19.08
C PRO A 881 -7.60 25.56 20.51
N PRO A 882 -8.80 25.16 20.99
CA PRO A 882 -9.27 25.48 22.34
C PRO A 882 -8.31 25.02 23.43
N ARG A 883 -7.94 25.93 24.35
CA ARG A 883 -7.02 25.62 25.48
C ARG A 883 -7.66 25.80 26.86
N VAL A 884 -8.89 26.30 26.90
CA VAL A 884 -9.64 26.46 28.14
C VAL A 884 -9.80 25.10 28.82
N THR A 885 -9.71 25.10 30.15
CA THR A 885 -10.03 23.92 30.94
C THR A 885 -11.53 23.84 31.14
N PHE A 886 -12.12 22.79 30.57
CA PHE A 886 -13.55 22.53 30.66
C PHE A 886 -13.89 21.84 31.98
N ARG A 887 -15.03 22.20 32.56
CA ARG A 887 -15.48 21.71 33.88
C ARG A 887 -15.91 20.24 33.76
N ARG A 888 -16.72 19.93 32.75
CA ARG A 888 -17.39 18.65 32.56
C ARG A 888 -17.14 18.07 31.17
N LEU A 889 -17.14 18.90 30.12
CA LEU A 889 -16.96 18.43 28.75
C LEU A 889 -15.57 17.85 28.53
N LEU A 890 -15.50 16.79 27.71
CA LEU A 890 -14.24 16.31 27.14
C LEU A 890 -14.10 16.96 25.76
N VAL A 891 -13.06 17.80 25.59
CA VAL A 891 -12.84 18.56 24.35
C VAL A 891 -11.47 18.27 23.77
N ALA A 892 -11.44 17.87 22.49
CA ALA A 892 -10.22 17.70 21.71
C ALA A 892 -9.83 19.03 21.03
N PRO A 893 -8.55 19.25 20.68
CA PRO A 893 -7.44 18.29 20.70
C PRO A 893 -6.62 18.25 21.99
N GLU A 894 -6.74 19.24 22.88
CA GLU A 894 -5.77 19.43 23.97
C GLU A 894 -6.02 18.49 25.16
N GLN A 895 -7.27 18.38 25.64
CA GLN A 895 -7.57 17.73 26.92
C GLN A 895 -8.17 16.32 26.79
N MET A 896 -8.86 16.03 25.68
CA MET A 896 -9.64 14.80 25.53
C MET A 896 -8.80 13.53 25.69
N LEU A 897 -7.64 13.42 25.04
CA LEU A 897 -6.78 12.23 25.15
C LEU A 897 -6.39 11.94 26.60
N GLY A 898 -5.81 12.94 27.29
CA GLY A 898 -5.36 12.79 28.67
C GLY A 898 -6.50 12.41 29.61
N ARG A 899 -7.70 12.99 29.42
CA ARG A 899 -8.89 12.66 30.20
C ARG A 899 -9.40 11.24 29.93
N VAL A 900 -9.42 10.80 28.67
CA VAL A 900 -9.81 9.41 28.32
C VAL A 900 -8.83 8.40 28.93
N LEU A 901 -7.52 8.65 28.84
CA LEU A 901 -6.52 7.81 29.47
C LEU A 901 -6.70 7.73 30.99
N ALA A 902 -6.93 8.88 31.65
CA ALA A 902 -7.18 8.92 33.08
C ALA A 902 -8.44 8.13 33.50
N LEU A 903 -9.52 8.17 32.71
CA LEU A 903 -10.73 7.37 32.95
C LEU A 903 -10.43 5.86 32.87
N ILE A 904 -9.63 5.44 31.89
CA ILE A 904 -9.22 4.03 31.73
C ILE A 904 -8.29 3.59 32.87
N ASP A 905 -7.30 4.42 33.20
CA ASP A 905 -6.33 4.12 34.27
C ASP A 905 -7.02 4.05 35.64
N ARG A 906 -8.05 4.88 35.88
CA ARG A 906 -8.89 4.80 37.09
C ARG A 906 -9.59 3.44 37.22
N GLU A 907 -10.17 2.89 36.15
CA GLU A 907 -10.76 1.55 36.20
C GLU A 907 -9.71 0.48 36.51
N ALA A 908 -8.49 0.61 35.97
CA ALA A 908 -7.38 -0.28 36.29
C ALA A 908 -6.99 -0.19 37.77
N GLU A 909 -7.00 1.00 38.37
CA GLU A 909 -6.78 1.20 39.81
C GLU A 909 -7.88 0.56 40.66
N HIS A 910 -9.15 0.69 40.26
CA HIS A 910 -10.25 -0.01 40.93
C HIS A 910 -10.08 -1.53 40.91
N ALA A 911 -9.70 -2.09 39.75
CA ALA A 911 -9.48 -3.52 39.60
C ALA A 911 -8.30 -4.03 40.45
N ARG A 912 -7.16 -3.32 40.44
CA ARG A 912 -6.00 -3.65 41.30
C ARG A 912 -6.34 -3.58 42.78
N ALA A 913 -7.22 -2.66 43.18
CA ALA A 913 -7.70 -2.52 44.55
C ALA A 913 -8.80 -3.55 44.92
N GLY A 914 -9.15 -4.49 44.05
CA GLY A 914 -10.17 -5.51 44.30
C GLY A 914 -11.61 -4.98 44.26
N ARG A 915 -11.84 -3.76 43.76
CA ARG A 915 -13.18 -3.14 43.62
C ARG A 915 -13.87 -3.52 42.31
N GLY A 916 -13.26 -4.38 41.50
CA GLY A 916 -13.67 -4.66 40.13
C GLY A 916 -13.36 -3.49 39.19
N GLY A 917 -13.77 -3.61 37.93
CA GLY A 917 -13.65 -2.54 36.94
C GLY A 917 -14.29 -2.99 35.64
N ARG A 918 -15.00 -2.09 34.98
CA ARG A 918 -15.64 -2.40 33.69
C ARG A 918 -15.64 -1.19 32.77
N ILE A 919 -15.20 -1.40 31.54
CA ILE A 919 -15.24 -0.41 30.47
C ILE A 919 -16.15 -0.94 29.36
N ARG A 920 -17.09 -0.11 28.94
CA ARG A 920 -17.91 -0.35 27.74
C ARG A 920 -17.82 0.82 26.80
N ALA A 921 -17.58 0.58 25.52
CA ALA A 921 -17.57 1.65 24.55
C ALA A 921 -18.22 1.26 23.22
N LYS A 922 -19.04 2.15 22.68
CA LYS A 922 -19.55 2.12 21.31
C LYS A 922 -18.81 3.17 20.49
N LEU A 923 -18.21 2.76 19.37
CA LEU A 923 -17.34 3.59 18.54
C LEU A 923 -17.51 3.28 17.05
N ASN A 924 -17.24 4.26 16.19
CA ASN A 924 -17.09 3.98 14.76
C ASN A 924 -15.68 3.51 14.40
N GLY A 925 -14.69 3.80 15.25
CA GLY A 925 -13.37 3.21 15.12
C GLY A 925 -12.48 3.40 16.33
N LEU A 926 -11.56 2.46 16.51
CA LEU A 926 -10.53 2.42 17.54
C LEU A 926 -9.18 2.17 16.86
N ALA A 927 -8.32 3.17 16.82
CA ALA A 927 -7.02 3.10 16.15
C ALA A 927 -5.92 3.88 16.87
N ASP A 928 -6.20 4.42 18.05
CA ASP A 928 -5.22 5.20 18.80
C ASP A 928 -4.31 4.29 19.62
N ALA A 929 -3.01 4.28 19.34
CA ALA A 929 -2.06 3.39 20.00
C ALA A 929 -1.99 3.62 21.53
N ASP A 930 -2.08 4.86 21.99
CA ASP A 930 -2.04 5.19 23.43
C ASP A 930 -3.29 4.67 24.15
N VAL A 931 -4.48 4.88 23.56
CA VAL A 931 -5.74 4.37 24.12
C VAL A 931 -5.77 2.84 24.09
N ILE A 932 -5.37 2.21 22.98
CA ILE A 932 -5.30 0.74 22.89
C ILE A 932 -4.32 0.19 23.94
N GLY A 933 -3.15 0.81 24.09
CA GLY A 933 -2.18 0.45 25.12
C GLY A 933 -2.75 0.57 26.54
N ALA A 934 -3.52 1.63 26.82
CA ALA A 934 -4.20 1.79 28.11
C ALA A 934 -5.28 0.71 28.35
N LEU A 935 -6.05 0.35 27.32
CA LEU A 935 -7.03 -0.75 27.41
C LEU A 935 -6.35 -2.09 27.69
N TYR A 936 -5.21 -2.39 27.06
CA TYR A 936 -4.43 -3.60 27.38
C TYR A 936 -3.96 -3.59 28.84
N ARG A 937 -3.43 -2.46 29.34
CA ARG A 937 -3.03 -2.36 30.76
C ARG A 937 -4.20 -2.53 31.72
N ALA A 938 -5.36 -1.97 31.40
CA ALA A 938 -6.57 -2.12 32.19
C ALA A 938 -7.05 -3.58 32.20
N ALA A 939 -7.06 -4.26 31.06
CA ALA A 939 -7.39 -5.68 30.97
C ALA A 939 -6.44 -6.54 31.81
N GLN A 940 -5.13 -6.28 31.74
CA GLN A 940 -4.12 -6.97 32.57
C GLN A 940 -4.30 -6.71 34.07
N ALA A 941 -4.80 -5.54 34.45
CA ALA A 941 -5.14 -5.20 35.82
C ALA A 941 -6.45 -5.89 36.32
N GLY A 942 -7.19 -6.55 35.44
CA GLY A 942 -8.40 -7.30 35.76
C GLY A 942 -9.72 -6.66 35.31
N VAL A 943 -9.66 -5.51 34.63
CA VAL A 943 -10.85 -4.80 34.10
C VAL A 943 -11.51 -5.62 32.97
N GLU A 944 -12.83 -5.76 33.01
CA GLU A 944 -13.61 -6.34 31.91
C GLU A 944 -13.92 -5.25 30.86
N ILE A 945 -13.60 -5.50 29.59
CA ILE A 945 -13.72 -4.51 28.52
C ILE A 945 -14.56 -5.06 27.37
N ASP A 946 -15.70 -4.44 27.12
CA ASP A 946 -16.59 -4.80 26.01
C ASP A 946 -16.71 -3.61 25.02
N LEU A 947 -16.35 -3.82 23.76
CA LEU A 947 -16.34 -2.76 22.74
C LEU A 947 -17.27 -3.10 21.58
N VAL A 948 -18.13 -2.17 21.19
CA VAL A 948 -18.92 -2.20 19.95
C VAL A 948 -18.26 -1.27 18.94
N VAL A 949 -17.45 -1.82 18.03
CA VAL A 949 -16.67 -1.06 17.04
C VAL A 949 -17.08 -1.47 15.63
N ARG A 950 -17.89 -0.65 14.95
CA ARG A 950 -18.42 -1.02 13.64
C ARG A 950 -17.36 -1.05 12.53
N GLY A 951 -16.39 -0.12 12.59
CA GLY A 951 -15.49 0.22 11.49
C GLY A 951 -14.09 -0.32 11.72
N ILE A 952 -13.12 0.58 11.69
CA ILE A 952 -11.70 0.26 11.92
C ILE A 952 -11.47 -0.03 13.39
N CYS A 953 -10.95 -1.20 13.70
CA CYS A 953 -10.39 -1.56 15.00
C CYS A 953 -8.94 -2.06 14.82
N CYS A 954 -7.97 -1.37 15.42
CA CYS A 954 -6.57 -1.79 15.45
C CYS A 954 -6.21 -2.57 16.73
N LEU A 955 -7.15 -2.70 17.67
CA LEU A 955 -7.00 -3.50 18.88
C LEU A 955 -7.13 -4.98 18.54
N ARG A 956 -6.30 -5.80 19.17
CA ARG A 956 -6.27 -7.27 19.04
C ARG A 956 -6.85 -7.92 20.29
N PRO A 957 -8.12 -8.39 20.27
CA PRO A 957 -8.80 -8.94 21.45
C PRO A 957 -8.46 -10.42 21.70
N GLY A 958 -8.68 -10.91 22.91
CA GLY A 958 -8.59 -12.34 23.25
C GLY A 958 -7.19 -12.96 23.23
N VAL A 959 -6.13 -12.14 23.28
CA VAL A 959 -4.74 -12.62 23.32
C VAL A 959 -4.33 -12.94 24.77
N PRO A 960 -3.91 -14.20 25.07
CA PRO A 960 -3.40 -14.60 26.38
C PRO A 960 -2.33 -13.70 26.97
N GLY A 961 -2.60 -13.17 28.17
CA GLY A 961 -1.75 -12.28 28.94
C GLY A 961 -1.76 -10.82 28.49
N LEU A 962 -2.50 -10.47 27.43
CA LEU A 962 -2.57 -9.12 26.87
C LEU A 962 -4.00 -8.56 26.85
N SER A 963 -4.94 -9.32 26.29
CA SER A 963 -6.31 -8.85 26.00
C SER A 963 -7.38 -9.90 26.23
N ASP A 964 -7.13 -10.88 27.11
CA ASP A 964 -8.08 -11.94 27.50
C ASP A 964 -9.44 -11.43 27.98
N ARG A 965 -9.45 -10.25 28.59
CA ARG A 965 -10.64 -9.58 29.14
C ARG A 965 -11.22 -8.52 28.21
N ILE A 966 -10.76 -8.49 26.95
CA ILE A 966 -11.25 -7.56 25.94
C ILE A 966 -12.04 -8.33 24.89
N ARG A 967 -13.33 -8.00 24.79
CA ARG A 967 -14.21 -8.47 23.72
C ARG A 967 -14.54 -7.32 22.79
N VAL A 968 -14.42 -7.55 21.49
CA VAL A 968 -14.79 -6.57 20.47
C VAL A 968 -15.83 -7.19 19.54
N ILE A 969 -16.97 -6.53 19.42
CA ILE A 969 -17.99 -6.87 18.44
C ILE A 969 -18.23 -5.73 17.48
N SER A 970 -18.93 -6.04 16.41
CA SER A 970 -19.38 -5.08 15.42
C SER A 970 -20.78 -5.42 14.97
N ILE A 971 -21.59 -4.39 14.77
CA ILE A 971 -22.98 -4.51 14.33
C ILE A 971 -23.10 -3.74 13.02
N LEU A 972 -23.59 -4.42 11.99
CA LEU A 972 -23.96 -3.85 10.70
C LEU A 972 -25.35 -4.39 10.36
N GLY A 973 -26.22 -3.53 9.84
CA GLY A 973 -27.58 -3.91 9.52
C GLY A 973 -28.26 -2.87 8.65
N ARG A 974 -29.58 -2.75 8.84
CA ARG A 974 -30.43 -1.79 8.14
C ARG A 974 -29.96 -0.35 8.34
N PHE A 975 -29.63 0.00 9.59
CA PHE A 975 -29.13 1.33 9.94
C PHE A 975 -27.61 1.29 10.07
N LEU A 976 -26.97 2.40 9.71
CA LEU A 976 -25.55 2.57 9.85
C LEU A 976 -25.25 2.93 11.30
N GLU A 977 -24.60 2.04 12.04
CA GLU A 977 -24.18 2.39 13.40
C GLU A 977 -23.34 3.68 13.39
N HIS A 978 -23.66 4.67 14.22
CA HIS A 978 -22.87 5.92 14.21
C HIS A 978 -22.70 6.57 15.59
N GLY A 979 -23.59 6.29 16.53
CA GLY A 979 -23.54 6.78 17.90
C GLY A 979 -22.25 6.36 18.60
N ARG A 980 -21.72 7.24 19.45
CA ARG A 980 -20.64 6.91 20.38
C ARG A 980 -21.11 6.99 21.82
N ILE A 981 -20.78 5.98 22.60
CA ILE A 981 -21.07 5.88 24.02
C ILE A 981 -19.78 5.45 24.72
N PHE A 982 -19.37 6.11 25.79
CA PHE A 982 -18.32 5.63 26.69
C PHE A 982 -18.96 5.36 28.06
N SER A 983 -18.67 4.22 28.67
CA SER A 983 -19.19 3.81 29.97
C SER A 983 -18.05 3.25 30.82
N PHE A 984 -17.91 3.77 32.03
CA PHE A 984 -16.91 3.39 33.02
C PHE A 984 -17.62 3.06 34.34
N ALA A 985 -17.32 1.93 34.97
CA ALA A 985 -18.04 1.47 36.17
C ALA A 985 -17.74 2.29 37.43
N ASN A 986 -16.55 2.89 37.52
CA ASN A 986 -16.14 3.85 38.54
C ASN A 986 -16.50 3.39 39.98
N GLY A 987 -16.17 2.15 40.32
CA GLY A 987 -16.42 1.59 41.65
C GLY A 987 -17.90 1.47 42.05
N GLY A 988 -18.84 1.47 41.09
CA GLY A 988 -20.27 1.36 41.31
C GLY A 988 -21.06 2.63 40.97
N GLU A 989 -20.37 3.76 40.76
CA GLU A 989 -20.97 5.03 40.33
C GLU A 989 -20.73 5.26 38.84
N SER A 990 -21.38 4.43 38.01
CA SER A 990 -21.14 4.39 36.56
C SER A 990 -21.25 5.76 35.89
N GLU A 991 -20.23 6.12 35.11
CA GLU A 991 -20.18 7.35 34.31
C GLU A 991 -20.43 7.03 32.84
N TYR A 992 -21.28 7.82 32.18
CA TYR A 992 -21.58 7.70 30.75
C TYR A 992 -21.25 8.98 30.00
N TYR A 993 -20.77 8.83 28.77
CA TYR A 993 -20.48 9.94 27.87
C TYR A 993 -21.06 9.65 26.48
N ILE A 994 -21.54 10.69 25.81
CA ILE A 994 -21.83 10.66 24.37
C ILE A 994 -21.10 11.80 23.67
N GLY A 995 -20.76 11.64 22.40
CA GLY A 995 -20.07 12.70 21.68
C GLY A 995 -19.70 12.38 20.25
N SER A 996 -18.97 13.31 19.64
CA SER A 996 -18.56 13.22 18.23
C SER A 996 -17.27 12.42 18.02
N ALA A 997 -16.49 12.21 19.08
CA ALA A 997 -15.16 11.60 19.00
C ALA A 997 -15.20 10.08 18.90
N ASP A 998 -14.38 9.54 17.98
CA ASP A 998 -13.91 8.16 18.03
C ASP A 998 -12.53 8.12 18.71
N TRP A 999 -12.09 6.94 19.17
CA TRP A 999 -10.74 6.75 19.72
C TRP A 999 -9.71 6.53 18.61
N ARG A 1000 -9.47 7.58 17.82
CA ARG A 1000 -8.50 7.60 16.72
C ARG A 1000 -7.56 8.80 16.83
N PRO A 1001 -6.32 8.72 16.31
CA PRO A 1001 -5.34 9.80 16.45
C PRO A 1001 -5.84 11.16 15.97
N ARG A 1002 -6.50 11.19 14.81
CA ARG A 1002 -7.05 12.42 14.23
C ARG A 1002 -8.18 13.03 15.07
N ASN A 1003 -9.01 12.20 15.73
CA ASN A 1003 -10.15 12.66 16.51
C ASN A 1003 -9.68 13.22 17.85
N LEU A 1004 -8.70 12.58 18.48
CA LEU A 1004 -8.20 12.98 19.80
C LEU A 1004 -7.19 14.13 19.76
N ARG A 1005 -6.41 14.29 18.67
CA ARG A 1005 -5.29 15.26 18.59
C ARG A 1005 -5.37 16.29 17.47
N ARG A 1006 -6.21 16.09 16.44
CA ARG A 1006 -6.21 16.95 15.22
C ARG A 1006 -7.57 17.50 14.84
N ARG A 1007 -8.55 17.36 15.73
CA ARG A 1007 -9.93 17.83 15.52
C ARG A 1007 -10.47 18.47 16.79
N VAL A 1008 -11.38 19.42 16.60
CA VAL A 1008 -12.27 19.85 17.69
C VAL A 1008 -13.43 18.86 17.74
N GLU A 1009 -13.41 18.01 18.76
CA GLU A 1009 -14.44 17.03 19.08
C GLU A 1009 -14.95 17.30 20.50
N VAL A 1010 -16.20 16.96 20.77
CA VAL A 1010 -16.82 17.12 22.10
C VAL A 1010 -17.46 15.81 22.52
N ALA A 1011 -17.22 15.40 23.76
CA ALA A 1011 -18.03 14.41 24.45
C ALA A 1011 -18.57 15.00 25.76
N THR A 1012 -19.88 14.86 25.98
CA THR A 1012 -20.57 15.34 27.17
C THR A 1012 -20.83 14.19 28.14
N PRO A 1013 -20.61 14.39 29.45
CA PRO A 1013 -21.09 13.43 30.44
C PRO A 1013 -22.62 13.45 30.49
N ILE A 1014 -23.20 12.32 30.89
CA ILE A 1014 -24.64 12.15 31.11
C ILE A 1014 -24.88 12.19 32.62
N LEU A 1015 -25.48 13.28 33.08
CA LEU A 1015 -25.67 13.54 34.51
C LEU A 1015 -27.03 13.06 35.02
N ASP A 1016 -28.07 13.07 34.17
CA ASP A 1016 -29.38 12.51 34.52
C ASP A 1016 -29.34 10.96 34.53
N PRO A 1017 -29.61 10.30 35.68
CA PRO A 1017 -29.57 8.84 35.79
C PRO A 1017 -30.52 8.12 34.84
N ARG A 1018 -31.64 8.74 34.43
CA ARG A 1018 -32.60 8.16 33.46
C ARG A 1018 -31.98 8.05 32.08
N CYS A 1019 -31.22 9.06 31.67
CA CYS A 1019 -30.47 9.04 30.43
C CYS A 1019 -29.34 8.00 30.49
N GLY A 1020 -28.64 7.90 31.63
CA GLY A 1020 -27.62 6.88 31.88
C GLY A 1020 -28.18 5.45 31.75
N ALA A 1021 -29.32 5.16 32.40
CA ALA A 1021 -29.99 3.86 32.31
C ALA A 1021 -30.43 3.52 30.87
N ARG A 1022 -30.83 4.52 30.08
CA ARG A 1022 -31.17 4.32 28.66
C ARG A 1022 -29.93 3.96 27.83
N LEU A 1023 -28.78 4.58 28.06
CA LEU A 1023 -27.53 4.23 27.37
C LEU A 1023 -27.02 2.84 27.76
N GLU A 1024 -27.14 2.50 29.04
CA GLU A 1024 -26.83 1.16 29.54
C GLU A 1024 -27.64 0.10 28.79
N ARG A 1025 -28.96 0.31 28.67
CA ARG A 1025 -29.83 -0.61 27.93
C ARG A 1025 -29.45 -0.74 26.46
N ILE A 1026 -29.07 0.36 25.80
CA ILE A 1026 -28.59 0.31 24.40
C ILE A 1026 -27.34 -0.56 24.30
N LEU A 1027 -26.35 -0.34 25.19
CA LEU A 1027 -25.12 -1.14 25.20
C LEU A 1027 -25.39 -2.61 25.50
N GLU A 1028 -26.28 -2.94 26.42
CA GLU A 1028 -26.66 -4.32 26.72
C GLU A 1028 -27.26 -5.04 25.51
N LEU A 1029 -28.21 -4.40 24.83
CA LEU A 1029 -28.87 -4.95 23.64
C LEU A 1029 -27.85 -5.20 22.52
N GLU A 1030 -27.00 -4.22 22.25
CA GLU A 1030 -25.96 -4.33 21.23
C GLU A 1030 -24.92 -5.41 21.57
N LEU A 1031 -24.44 -5.46 22.81
CA LEU A 1031 -23.47 -6.46 23.25
C LEU A 1031 -24.05 -7.88 23.26
N ALA A 1032 -25.37 -8.01 23.40
CA ALA A 1032 -26.10 -9.27 23.33
C ALA A 1032 -26.58 -9.64 21.91
N ASP A 1033 -26.34 -8.79 20.91
CA ASP A 1033 -26.84 -9.00 19.54
C ASP A 1033 -26.35 -10.35 18.99
N PRO A 1034 -27.27 -11.26 18.59
CA PRO A 1034 -26.94 -12.60 18.09
C PRO A 1034 -26.42 -12.58 16.64
N THR A 1035 -26.62 -11.48 15.93
CA THR A 1035 -26.21 -11.27 14.54
C THR A 1035 -24.89 -10.52 14.42
N ALA A 1036 -24.34 -10.02 15.54
CA ALA A 1036 -23.07 -9.31 15.58
C ALA A 1036 -21.88 -10.17 15.12
N TRP A 1037 -20.85 -9.49 14.63
CA TRP A 1037 -19.56 -10.08 14.29
C TRP A 1037 -18.59 -9.87 15.45
N GLU A 1038 -17.93 -10.92 15.90
CA GLU A 1038 -16.85 -10.85 16.88
C GLU A 1038 -15.49 -10.76 16.18
N LEU A 1039 -14.63 -9.85 16.66
CA LEU A 1039 -13.26 -9.73 16.18
C LEU A 1039 -12.40 -10.77 16.90
N GLY A 1040 -11.69 -11.60 16.13
CA GLY A 1040 -10.71 -12.55 16.64
C GLY A 1040 -9.32 -11.94 16.85
N PRO A 1041 -8.43 -12.64 17.56
CA PRO A 1041 -7.03 -12.21 17.75
C PRO A 1041 -6.24 -12.15 16.43
N ASP A 1042 -6.70 -12.81 15.38
CA ASP A 1042 -6.07 -12.80 14.05
C ASP A 1042 -6.49 -11.62 13.18
N GLY A 1043 -7.41 -10.79 13.67
CA GLY A 1043 -7.98 -9.65 12.95
C GLY A 1043 -9.16 -10.01 12.05
N GLY A 1044 -9.55 -11.28 11.97
CA GLY A 1044 -10.74 -11.74 11.27
C GLY A 1044 -12.02 -11.45 12.07
N TYR A 1045 -13.15 -11.31 11.36
CA TYR A 1045 -14.46 -11.16 11.98
C TYR A 1045 -15.33 -12.40 11.76
N TYR A 1046 -15.89 -12.92 12.84
CA TYR A 1046 -16.68 -14.14 12.85
C TYR A 1046 -18.12 -13.81 13.28
N ARG A 1047 -19.10 -14.17 12.45
CA ARG A 1047 -20.51 -13.98 12.81
C ARG A 1047 -20.85 -14.89 13.98
N ARG A 1048 -21.50 -14.37 15.02
CA ARG A 1048 -21.96 -15.19 16.14
C ARG A 1048 -22.89 -16.29 15.64
N ALA A 1049 -22.77 -17.49 16.22
CA ALA A 1049 -23.69 -18.57 15.91
C ALA A 1049 -25.08 -18.15 16.35
N ALA A 1050 -26.00 -18.02 15.39
CA ALA A 1050 -27.40 -17.73 15.65
C ALA A 1050 -28.01 -18.96 16.35
N GLY A 1051 -27.88 -19.04 17.67
CA GLY A 1051 -28.77 -19.87 18.49
C GLY A 1051 -30.18 -19.31 18.33
N ASP A 1052 -31.12 -20.18 17.96
CA ASP A 1052 -32.55 -19.92 17.65
C ASP A 1052 -33.04 -18.46 17.69
N ALA A 1053 -33.43 -17.96 16.51
CA ALA A 1053 -34.49 -16.95 16.29
C ALA A 1053 -34.55 -15.72 17.22
N ARG A 1054 -33.41 -15.19 17.69
CA ARG A 1054 -33.38 -13.89 18.38
C ARG A 1054 -33.26 -12.75 17.37
N ALA A 1055 -34.03 -11.69 17.59
CA ALA A 1055 -34.00 -10.48 16.77
C ALA A 1055 -32.65 -9.76 16.92
N SER A 1056 -32.23 -9.03 15.89
CA SER A 1056 -31.05 -8.15 15.98
C SER A 1056 -31.30 -7.00 16.93
N ALA A 1057 -30.23 -6.38 17.47
CA ALA A 1057 -30.37 -5.22 18.35
C ALA A 1057 -31.12 -4.06 17.67
N GLN A 1058 -30.94 -3.88 16.36
CA GLN A 1058 -31.67 -2.85 15.61
C GLN A 1058 -33.18 -3.13 15.56
N GLU A 1059 -33.59 -4.38 15.38
CA GLU A 1059 -35.00 -4.78 15.37
C GLU A 1059 -35.64 -4.65 16.75
N GLU A 1060 -34.93 -5.04 17.81
CA GLU A 1060 -35.40 -4.87 19.19
C GLU A 1060 -35.57 -3.38 19.54
N LEU A 1061 -34.60 -2.52 19.16
CA LEU A 1061 -34.70 -1.08 19.37
C LEU A 1061 -35.86 -0.46 18.56
N MET A 1062 -36.13 -0.93 17.34
CA MET A 1062 -37.31 -0.53 16.58
C MET A 1062 -38.61 -0.94 17.28
N HIS A 1063 -38.68 -2.16 17.82
CA HIS A 1063 -39.85 -2.66 18.53
C HIS A 1063 -40.13 -1.88 19.83
N LEU A 1064 -39.08 -1.61 20.61
CA LEU A 1064 -39.15 -0.79 21.83
C LEU A 1064 -39.63 0.64 21.52
N ALA A 1065 -39.14 1.23 20.42
CA ALA A 1065 -39.58 2.56 19.99
C ALA A 1065 -41.04 2.59 19.54
N ALA A 1066 -41.57 1.47 19.02
CA ALA A 1066 -42.97 1.34 18.63
C ALA A 1066 -43.94 1.11 19.81
N GLY A 1067 -43.44 1.05 21.05
CA GLY A 1067 -44.26 0.85 22.25
C GLY A 1067 -44.57 -0.62 22.58
N GLY A 1068 -43.84 -1.56 21.99
CA GLY A 1068 -43.94 -2.97 22.38
C GLY A 1068 -43.44 -3.22 23.80
N PRO A 1069 -43.98 -4.22 24.53
CA PRO A 1069 -43.42 -4.62 25.83
C PRO A 1069 -41.98 -5.12 25.64
N ALA A 1070 -41.14 -4.80 26.63
CA ALA A 1070 -39.71 -5.12 26.64
C ALA A 1070 -39.43 -6.61 26.85
#